data_AF-Q12201-F1
#
_entry.id   AF-Q12201-F1
#
_cell.length_a   1.000
_cell.length_b   1.000
_cell.length_c   1.000
_cell.angle_alpha   90.00
_cell.angle_beta   90.00
_cell.angle_gamma   90.00
#
_symmetry.space_group_name_H-M   'P 1'
#
loop_
_entity.id
_entity.type
_entity.pdbx_description
1 polymer ?
#
loop_
_entity_poly.entity_id
_entity_poly.type
_entity_poly.pdbx_seq_one_letter_code
_entity_poly.pdbx_strand_id
1 'polypeptide(L)'
;MTFPLLPAYASVAEFDNSLSLVGKAVFPYAADQLHNLIKFTQSTELQVNVQVESSVTEDQFEELIDNLLKLYNNGINEVILDLDLAERVVQRMIPGARVIYRTLVDKVASLPANASIAVPFSSPLGDLKSFTNGGSRTVYAFSETAKLVDVTSTVASGIIPIIDARQLTTEYELSEDVKKFPVSEILLASLTTDRPDGLFTTLVADSSNYSLGLVYSSKKSIPEAIRTQTGVYQSRRHGLWYKGATSGRTQKLLGIELDCDGDCLKFVVEQTGVGFCHLERTSCFGQSKGLRAMEAPCGIVRAMLQKVLIPNGYLTTKFCLNAKIREEADELAEAKSKEDIAWECADLFYFALVRCAKYGVTLDEVERNLDMKSLKVTRRKGDAKPGYTKEQPKEESKPKEVPSEGRIELCKIDVSKASSQEIEDALRRPIQKTEQIMELVKPIVDNVRQNGDKALLELTAKFDGVALKTPVLEAPFPEELMQLPDNVKRAIDLSIDNVRKFHEAQLTETLQVETCPGVVCSRFARPIEKVGLYIPGGTAILPSTSLMLGVPAKVAGCKEIVFASPPKKDGTLTPEVIYVAHKVGAKCIVLAGGAQAVAAMAYGTETVPKCDKIFGPGNQFVTAAKMMVQNDTSALCSIDMPAGPSEVLVIADKYADPDFVASDLLLKLNMVLIPR
;
A
#
# COMPACT_ATOMS: atom_id res chain seq x y z
N MET A 1 -1.73 13.11 -19.51
CA MET A 1 -2.34 12.30 -20.58
C MET A 1 -1.32 12.02 -21.66
N THR A 2 -1.39 10.85 -22.30
CA THR A 2 -0.55 10.54 -23.46
C THR A 2 -1.07 11.28 -24.70
N PHE A 3 -0.30 11.27 -25.78
CA PHE A 3 -0.72 11.74 -27.10
C PHE A 3 -2.18 11.33 -27.44
N PRO A 4 -3.01 12.25 -27.99
CA PRO A 4 -4.45 12.02 -28.18
C PRO A 4 -4.74 11.25 -29.49
N LEU A 5 -4.03 10.13 -29.69
CA LEU A 5 -4.13 9.27 -30.86
C LEU A 5 -3.68 7.85 -30.48
N LEU A 6 -4.39 6.83 -30.98
CA LEU A 6 -3.95 5.44 -30.89
C LEU A 6 -3.73 4.86 -32.30
N PRO A 7 -2.49 4.82 -32.80
CA PRO A 7 -2.18 4.23 -34.10
C PRO A 7 -2.38 2.71 -34.09
N ALA A 8 -3.17 2.22 -35.05
CA ALA A 8 -3.40 0.80 -35.28
C ALA A 8 -2.53 0.29 -36.42
N TYR A 9 -1.77 -0.78 -36.16
CA TYR A 9 -0.90 -1.42 -37.14
C TYR A 9 -1.43 -2.82 -37.46
N ALA A 10 -1.33 -3.26 -38.71
CA ALA A 10 -1.76 -4.60 -39.09
C ALA A 10 -0.82 -5.70 -38.55
N SER A 11 0.45 -5.38 -38.32
CA SER A 11 1.41 -6.28 -37.68
C SER A 11 2.59 -5.51 -37.08
N VAL A 12 3.37 -6.17 -36.22
CA VAL A 12 4.63 -5.62 -35.67
C VAL A 12 5.63 -5.28 -36.78
N ALA A 13 5.62 -6.01 -37.90
CA ALA A 13 6.52 -5.77 -39.02
C ALA A 13 6.20 -4.47 -39.78
N GLU A 14 4.97 -3.99 -39.69
CA GLU A 14 4.53 -2.72 -40.30
C GLU A 14 4.71 -1.52 -39.36
N PHE A 15 5.33 -1.71 -38.20
CA PHE A 15 5.58 -0.63 -37.26
C PHE A 15 6.45 0.46 -37.89
N ASP A 16 5.89 1.65 -38.00
CA ASP A 16 6.58 2.85 -38.48
C ASP A 16 7.21 3.60 -37.31
N ASN A 17 8.54 3.59 -37.24
CA ASN A 17 9.31 4.28 -36.21
C ASN A 17 9.13 5.81 -36.26
N SER A 18 8.67 6.38 -37.39
CA SER A 18 8.37 7.81 -37.49
C SER A 18 7.27 8.25 -36.52
N LEU A 19 6.32 7.35 -36.24
CA LEU A 19 5.16 7.56 -35.37
C LEU A 19 5.42 7.20 -33.90
N SER A 20 6.64 6.76 -33.56
CA SER A 20 7.01 6.41 -32.17
C SER A 20 6.76 7.55 -31.17
N LEU A 21 6.81 8.80 -31.63
CA LEU A 21 6.51 10.02 -30.87
C LEU A 21 5.12 10.03 -30.20
N VAL A 22 4.17 9.26 -30.73
CA VAL A 22 2.81 9.12 -30.17
C VAL A 22 2.85 8.34 -28.84
N GLY A 23 3.89 7.52 -28.60
CA GLY A 23 4.07 6.80 -27.34
C GLY A 23 3.14 5.59 -27.16
N LYS A 24 2.21 5.34 -28.09
CA LYS A 24 1.23 4.26 -28.04
C LYS A 24 1.11 3.56 -29.39
N ALA A 25 0.77 2.28 -29.36
CA ALA A 25 0.42 1.52 -30.56
C ALA A 25 -0.61 0.45 -30.21
N VAL A 26 -1.44 0.04 -31.18
CA VAL A 26 -2.27 -1.17 -31.08
C VAL A 26 -1.98 -2.13 -32.22
N PHE A 27 -1.88 -3.41 -31.90
CA PHE A 27 -1.66 -4.50 -32.86
C PHE A 27 -2.77 -5.56 -32.71
N PRO A 28 -3.15 -6.26 -33.79
CA PRO A 28 -4.05 -7.39 -33.69
C PRO A 28 -3.38 -8.54 -32.93
N TYR A 29 -4.17 -9.25 -32.13
CA TYR A 29 -3.78 -10.51 -31.52
C TYR A 29 -3.81 -11.63 -32.56
N ALA A 30 -2.69 -12.32 -32.71
CA ALA A 30 -2.62 -13.59 -33.42
C ALA A 30 -1.70 -14.54 -32.65
N ALA A 31 -2.17 -15.77 -32.39
CA ALA A 31 -1.46 -16.74 -31.55
C ALA A 31 -0.06 -17.09 -32.09
N ASP A 32 0.10 -17.13 -33.42
CA ASP A 32 1.37 -17.37 -34.12
C ASP A 32 2.35 -16.19 -34.01
N GLN A 33 1.84 -14.97 -33.77
CA GLN A 33 2.64 -13.75 -33.61
C GLN A 33 2.95 -13.39 -32.14
N LEU A 34 2.52 -14.22 -31.19
CA LEU A 34 2.70 -13.99 -29.76
C LEU A 34 4.17 -13.70 -29.38
N HIS A 35 5.11 -14.48 -29.91
CA HIS A 35 6.54 -14.30 -29.62
C HIS A 35 7.07 -12.96 -30.15
N ASN A 36 6.63 -12.56 -31.34
CA ASN A 36 7.04 -11.30 -31.97
C ASN A 36 6.49 -10.11 -31.19
N LEU A 37 5.23 -10.16 -30.75
CA LEU A 37 4.61 -9.14 -29.89
C LEU A 37 5.35 -8.98 -28.55
N ILE A 38 5.68 -10.09 -27.88
CA ILE A 38 6.44 -10.07 -26.62
C ILE A 38 7.83 -9.43 -26.83
N LYS A 39 8.55 -9.87 -27.87
CA LYS A 39 9.89 -9.35 -28.18
C LYS A 39 9.84 -7.85 -28.50
N PHE A 40 8.86 -7.43 -29.28
CA PHE A 40 8.67 -6.02 -29.62
C PHE A 40 8.42 -5.18 -28.37
N THR A 41 7.48 -5.60 -27.52
CA THR A 41 7.14 -4.93 -26.25
C THR A 41 8.36 -4.79 -25.35
N GLN A 42 9.21 -5.82 -25.26
CA GLN A 42 10.45 -5.78 -24.47
C GLN A 42 11.53 -4.86 -25.07
N SER A 43 11.49 -4.56 -26.37
CA SER A 43 12.46 -3.72 -27.07
C SER A 43 12.04 -2.26 -27.26
N THR A 44 10.77 -1.93 -27.04
CA THR A 44 10.21 -0.59 -27.30
C THR A 44 9.89 0.14 -26.00
N GLU A 45 9.77 1.47 -26.03
CA GLU A 45 9.27 2.30 -24.92
C GLU A 45 7.78 2.66 -25.06
N LEU A 46 7.15 2.18 -26.15
CA LEU A 46 5.75 2.42 -26.43
C LEU A 46 4.84 1.64 -25.49
N GLN A 47 3.70 2.24 -25.15
CA GLN A 47 2.58 1.52 -24.57
C GLN A 47 1.91 0.69 -25.68
N VAL A 48 2.23 -0.60 -25.68
CA VAL A 48 1.71 -1.56 -26.66
C VAL A 48 0.36 -2.09 -26.19
N ASN A 49 -0.67 -1.88 -26.99
CA ASN A 49 -2.01 -2.42 -26.77
C ASN A 49 -2.28 -3.54 -27.78
N VAL A 50 -3.17 -4.45 -27.44
CA VAL A 50 -3.51 -5.60 -28.30
C VAL A 50 -5.00 -5.65 -28.55
N GLN A 51 -5.44 -5.84 -29.79
CA GLN A 51 -6.85 -6.01 -30.14
C GLN A 51 -7.14 -7.46 -30.49
N VAL A 52 -8.13 -8.07 -29.83
CA VAL A 52 -8.56 -9.45 -30.11
C VAL A 52 -9.84 -9.42 -30.94
N GLU A 53 -9.93 -10.27 -31.95
CA GLU A 53 -11.12 -10.42 -32.79
C GLU A 53 -12.21 -11.26 -32.10
N SER A 54 -13.46 -11.00 -32.47
CA SER A 54 -14.69 -11.40 -31.76
C SER A 54 -14.95 -12.92 -31.71
N SER A 55 -14.42 -13.69 -32.65
CA SER A 55 -14.80 -15.08 -32.86
C SER A 55 -13.78 -16.06 -32.26
N VAL A 56 -14.08 -16.58 -31.06
CA VAL A 56 -13.23 -17.54 -30.36
C VAL A 56 -14.09 -18.71 -29.86
N THR A 57 -13.73 -19.95 -30.20
CA THR A 57 -14.39 -21.15 -29.65
C THR A 57 -14.02 -21.37 -28.17
N GLU A 58 -14.72 -22.23 -27.43
CA GLU A 58 -14.38 -22.51 -26.01
C GLU A 58 -12.96 -23.04 -25.83
N ASP A 59 -12.48 -23.92 -26.70
CA ASP A 59 -11.10 -24.44 -26.63
C ASP A 59 -10.06 -23.35 -26.91
N GLN A 60 -10.36 -22.46 -27.86
CA GLN A 60 -9.49 -21.30 -28.16
C GLN A 60 -9.54 -20.24 -27.06
N PHE A 61 -10.60 -20.21 -26.24
CA PHE A 61 -10.76 -19.23 -25.17
C PHE A 61 -9.79 -19.48 -24.01
N GLU A 62 -9.61 -20.73 -23.57
CA GLU A 62 -8.64 -21.04 -22.52
C GLU A 62 -7.20 -20.77 -23.00
N GLU A 63 -6.88 -21.11 -24.27
CA GLU A 63 -5.58 -20.76 -24.87
C GLU A 63 -5.37 -19.24 -24.96
N LEU A 64 -6.42 -18.50 -25.33
CA LEU A 64 -6.41 -17.04 -25.37
C LEU A 64 -6.10 -16.46 -23.97
N ILE A 65 -6.72 -16.95 -22.90
CA ILE A 65 -6.45 -16.48 -21.53
C ILE A 65 -4.98 -16.66 -21.17
N ASP A 66 -4.41 -17.85 -21.41
CA ASP A 66 -3.01 -18.13 -21.14
C ASP A 66 -2.07 -17.21 -21.93
N ASN A 67 -2.40 -16.96 -23.20
CA ASN A 67 -1.60 -16.08 -24.06
C ASN A 67 -1.74 -14.61 -23.67
N LEU A 68 -2.93 -14.14 -23.27
CA LEU A 68 -3.14 -12.80 -22.72
C LEU A 68 -2.37 -12.61 -21.40
N LEU A 69 -2.36 -13.60 -20.51
CA LEU A 69 -1.55 -13.56 -19.29
C LEU A 69 -0.05 -13.47 -19.60
N LYS A 70 0.45 -14.23 -20.58
CA LYS A 70 1.83 -14.10 -21.07
C LYS A 70 2.11 -12.70 -21.59
N LEU A 71 1.20 -12.14 -22.40
CA LEU A 71 1.32 -10.79 -22.96
C LEU A 71 1.37 -9.72 -21.87
N TYR A 72 0.43 -9.74 -20.92
CA TYR A 72 0.41 -8.82 -19.79
C TYR A 72 1.69 -8.90 -18.93
N ASN A 73 2.16 -10.12 -18.65
CA ASN A 73 3.40 -10.33 -17.88
C ASN A 73 4.67 -9.88 -18.59
N ASN A 74 4.58 -9.57 -19.89
CA ASN A 74 5.67 -9.07 -20.72
C ASN A 74 5.44 -7.62 -21.18
N GLY A 75 4.52 -6.89 -20.55
CA GLY A 75 4.43 -5.42 -20.69
C GLY A 75 3.34 -4.89 -21.63
N ILE A 76 2.44 -5.73 -22.16
CA ILE A 76 1.27 -5.21 -22.90
C ILE A 76 0.43 -4.33 -21.98
N ASN A 77 0.13 -3.10 -22.39
CA ASN A 77 -0.55 -2.10 -21.57
C ASN A 77 -2.04 -2.41 -21.36
N GLU A 78 -2.85 -2.32 -22.43
CA GLU A 78 -4.28 -2.63 -22.43
C GLU A 78 -4.64 -3.61 -23.55
N VAL A 79 -5.73 -4.35 -23.38
CA VAL A 79 -6.29 -5.27 -24.41
C VAL A 79 -7.68 -4.81 -24.81
N ILE A 80 -7.90 -4.61 -26.11
CA ILE A 80 -9.19 -4.26 -26.71
C ILE A 80 -9.96 -5.55 -27.01
N LEU A 81 -11.14 -5.69 -26.40
CA LEU A 81 -11.99 -6.87 -26.50
C LEU A 81 -13.43 -6.43 -26.78
N ASP A 82 -14.15 -7.18 -27.61
CA ASP A 82 -15.61 -6.98 -27.73
C ASP A 82 -16.32 -7.31 -26.42
N LEU A 83 -17.45 -6.64 -26.16
CA LEU A 83 -18.17 -6.69 -24.88
C LEU A 83 -18.32 -8.10 -24.29
N ASP A 84 -18.82 -9.05 -25.07
CA ASP A 84 -19.10 -10.42 -24.60
C ASP A 84 -17.81 -11.17 -24.23
N LEU A 85 -16.74 -10.97 -25.01
CA LEU A 85 -15.43 -11.57 -24.73
C LEU A 85 -14.76 -10.90 -23.53
N ALA A 86 -14.88 -9.58 -23.41
CA ALA A 86 -14.34 -8.80 -22.30
C ALA A 86 -14.89 -9.26 -20.94
N GLU A 87 -16.20 -9.48 -20.84
CA GLU A 87 -16.83 -9.96 -19.61
C GLU A 87 -16.33 -11.35 -19.20
N ARG A 88 -16.20 -12.27 -20.18
CA ARG A 88 -15.65 -13.62 -19.95
C ARG A 88 -14.19 -13.55 -19.49
N VAL A 89 -13.38 -12.68 -20.11
CA VAL A 89 -11.96 -12.51 -19.79
C VAL A 89 -11.76 -11.93 -18.38
N VAL A 90 -12.53 -10.91 -18.00
CA VAL A 90 -12.42 -10.27 -16.66
C VAL A 90 -12.81 -11.25 -15.53
N GLN A 91 -13.73 -12.18 -15.78
CA GLN A 91 -14.07 -13.23 -14.80
C GLN A 91 -12.92 -14.21 -14.49
N ARG A 92 -11.88 -14.27 -15.33
CA ARG A 92 -10.74 -15.21 -15.21
C ARG A 92 -9.43 -14.53 -14.78
N MET A 93 -9.51 -13.58 -13.84
CA MET A 93 -8.34 -12.95 -13.17
C MET A 93 -7.52 -11.94 -13.99
N ILE A 94 -8.05 -11.43 -15.12
CA ILE A 94 -7.46 -10.28 -15.82
C ILE A 94 -8.03 -8.98 -15.22
N PRO A 95 -7.19 -8.03 -14.75
CA PRO A 95 -7.67 -6.78 -14.18
C PRO A 95 -8.53 -5.99 -15.18
N GLY A 96 -9.80 -5.76 -14.85
CA GLY A 96 -10.73 -5.01 -15.72
C GLY A 96 -10.26 -3.59 -16.06
N ALA A 97 -9.39 -3.01 -15.25
CA ALA A 97 -8.76 -1.70 -15.51
C ALA A 97 -7.82 -1.68 -16.73
N ARG A 98 -7.45 -2.83 -17.28
CA ARG A 98 -6.58 -2.95 -18.47
C ARG A 98 -7.30 -3.53 -19.68
N VAL A 99 -8.63 -3.60 -19.61
CA VAL A 99 -9.50 -4.02 -20.70
C VAL A 99 -10.18 -2.79 -21.28
N ILE A 100 -10.06 -2.62 -22.59
CA ILE A 100 -10.82 -1.63 -23.34
C ILE A 100 -12.03 -2.35 -23.95
N TYR A 101 -13.22 -2.00 -23.48
CA TYR A 101 -14.47 -2.63 -23.91
C TYR A 101 -14.90 -2.04 -25.26
N ARG A 102 -14.75 -2.83 -26.34
CA ARG A 102 -15.25 -2.49 -27.67
C ARG A 102 -16.74 -2.79 -27.73
N THR A 103 -17.55 -1.76 -27.95
CA THR A 103 -19.00 -1.86 -27.90
C THR A 103 -19.70 -0.79 -28.74
N LEU A 104 -21.02 -0.90 -28.88
CA LEU A 104 -21.87 0.12 -29.48
C LEU A 104 -22.28 1.16 -28.44
N VAL A 105 -22.63 2.37 -28.91
CA VAL A 105 -22.92 3.54 -28.06
C VAL A 105 -24.07 3.31 -27.08
N ASP A 106 -25.10 2.57 -27.49
CA ASP A 106 -26.28 2.21 -26.69
C ASP A 106 -25.96 1.31 -25.50
N LYS A 107 -24.91 0.49 -25.60
CA LYS A 107 -24.47 -0.45 -24.55
C LYS A 107 -23.44 0.15 -23.59
N VAL A 108 -23.08 1.42 -23.73
CA VAL A 108 -22.06 2.06 -22.87
C VAL A 108 -22.53 2.22 -21.42
N ALA A 109 -23.84 2.39 -21.20
CA ALA A 109 -24.43 2.62 -19.89
C ALA A 109 -24.41 1.38 -18.97
N SER A 110 -24.28 0.17 -19.51
CA SER A 110 -24.20 -1.07 -18.72
C SER A 110 -22.79 -1.39 -18.22
N LEU A 111 -21.79 -0.61 -18.63
CA LEU A 111 -20.39 -0.82 -18.25
C LEU A 111 -20.01 -0.06 -16.97
N PRO A 112 -18.97 -0.51 -16.23
CA PRO A 112 -18.46 0.21 -15.07
C PRO A 112 -18.07 1.66 -15.42
N ALA A 113 -18.38 2.60 -14.53
CA ALA A 113 -18.24 4.04 -14.79
C ALA A 113 -16.82 4.50 -15.19
N ASN A 114 -15.77 3.81 -14.73
CA ASN A 114 -14.37 4.13 -15.00
C ASN A 114 -13.69 3.19 -16.02
N ALA A 115 -14.43 2.27 -16.66
CA ALA A 115 -13.85 1.32 -17.60
C ALA A 115 -13.54 1.98 -18.96
N SER A 116 -12.32 1.81 -19.48
CA SER A 116 -11.97 2.27 -20.83
C SER A 116 -12.89 1.64 -21.89
N ILE A 117 -13.36 2.44 -22.86
CA ILE A 117 -14.25 1.95 -23.94
C ILE A 117 -13.73 2.29 -25.32
N ALA A 118 -14.09 1.48 -26.31
CA ALA A 118 -13.92 1.78 -27.73
C ALA A 118 -15.27 1.70 -28.45
N VAL A 119 -15.71 2.80 -29.07
CA VAL A 119 -17.00 2.89 -29.77
C VAL A 119 -16.83 3.30 -31.24
N PRO A 120 -17.73 2.90 -32.15
CA PRO A 120 -17.66 3.32 -33.53
C PRO A 120 -17.96 4.83 -33.65
N PHE A 121 -17.24 5.50 -34.55
CA PHE A 121 -17.43 6.91 -34.86
C PHE A 121 -18.28 7.07 -36.13
N SER A 122 -19.57 7.38 -35.96
CA SER A 122 -20.47 7.80 -37.04
C SER A 122 -21.20 9.08 -36.61
N SER A 123 -20.79 10.23 -37.16
CA SER A 123 -21.24 11.59 -36.80
C SER A 123 -22.77 11.79 -36.67
N PRO A 124 -23.23 12.80 -35.88
CA PRO A 124 -22.47 13.85 -35.20
C PRO A 124 -22.14 13.55 -33.72
N LEU A 125 -20.98 14.04 -33.31
CA LEU A 125 -20.28 13.97 -32.01
C LEU A 125 -21.04 14.43 -30.74
N GLY A 126 -22.35 14.64 -30.79
CA GLY A 126 -23.12 15.33 -29.76
C GLY A 126 -23.09 14.68 -28.37
N ASP A 127 -23.07 13.35 -28.28
CA ASP A 127 -23.23 12.65 -27.00
C ASP A 127 -21.97 11.93 -26.49
N LEU A 128 -20.93 11.76 -27.30
CA LEU A 128 -19.76 10.96 -26.89
C LEU A 128 -18.94 11.63 -25.78
N LYS A 129 -18.94 12.96 -25.71
CA LYS A 129 -18.28 13.71 -24.63
C LYS A 129 -18.88 13.38 -23.27
N SER A 130 -20.17 13.06 -23.19
CA SER A 130 -20.84 12.68 -21.94
C SER A 130 -20.25 11.41 -21.33
N PHE A 131 -19.72 10.49 -22.16
CA PHE A 131 -19.13 9.23 -21.70
C PHE A 131 -17.75 9.38 -21.09
N THR A 132 -17.08 10.52 -21.28
CA THR A 132 -15.78 10.79 -20.63
C THR A 132 -15.90 10.96 -19.11
N ASN A 133 -17.12 11.17 -18.59
CA ASN A 133 -17.42 11.34 -17.17
C ASN A 133 -16.50 12.37 -16.48
N GLY A 134 -16.36 13.55 -17.09
CA GLY A 134 -15.46 14.59 -16.56
C GLY A 134 -13.97 14.24 -16.63
N GLY A 135 -13.59 13.31 -17.52
CA GLY A 135 -12.20 12.85 -17.70
C GLY A 135 -11.82 11.61 -16.88
N SER A 136 -12.74 11.05 -16.09
CA SER A 136 -12.46 9.84 -15.29
C SER A 136 -12.44 8.55 -16.11
N ARG A 137 -12.95 8.59 -17.36
CA ARG A 137 -13.03 7.45 -18.27
C ARG A 137 -12.35 7.77 -19.59
N THR A 138 -11.44 6.90 -20.02
CA THR A 138 -10.83 6.97 -21.36
C THR A 138 -11.81 6.45 -22.41
N VAL A 139 -12.13 7.29 -23.40
CA VAL A 139 -13.01 6.92 -24.52
C VAL A 139 -12.19 6.88 -25.79
N TYR A 140 -12.17 5.72 -26.43
CA TYR A 140 -11.58 5.50 -27.74
C TYR A 140 -12.67 5.47 -28.82
N ALA A 141 -12.35 5.96 -30.02
CA ALA A 141 -13.27 5.98 -31.14
C ALA A 141 -12.62 5.36 -32.39
N PHE A 142 -13.29 4.41 -33.04
CA PHE A 142 -12.77 3.77 -34.27
C PHE A 142 -13.68 4.04 -35.46
N SER A 143 -13.11 4.21 -36.66
CA SER A 143 -13.87 4.37 -37.90
C SER A 143 -13.12 3.78 -39.08
N GLU A 144 -13.86 3.12 -39.97
CA GLU A 144 -13.32 2.60 -41.24
C GLU A 144 -13.26 3.68 -42.34
N THR A 145 -14.00 4.79 -42.18
CA THR A 145 -14.15 5.85 -43.21
C THR A 145 -13.95 7.25 -42.62
N ALA A 146 -12.94 7.42 -41.76
CA ALA A 146 -12.66 8.70 -41.12
C ALA A 146 -12.15 9.76 -42.12
N LYS A 147 -12.60 11.00 -41.96
CA LYS A 147 -11.97 12.19 -42.56
C LYS A 147 -11.21 12.96 -41.49
N LEU A 148 -10.20 13.75 -41.88
CA LEU A 148 -9.39 14.52 -40.94
C LEU A 148 -10.19 15.47 -40.03
N VAL A 149 -11.24 16.09 -40.58
CA VAL A 149 -12.15 16.99 -39.82
C VAL A 149 -12.89 16.24 -38.71
N ASP A 150 -13.27 15.00 -38.99
CA ASP A 150 -13.95 14.14 -38.03
C ASP A 150 -12.99 13.68 -36.91
N VAL A 151 -11.75 13.35 -37.27
CA VAL A 151 -10.70 12.95 -36.32
C VAL A 151 -10.34 14.11 -35.38
N THR A 152 -10.13 15.30 -35.93
CA THR A 152 -9.75 16.50 -35.14
C THR A 152 -10.87 16.95 -34.22
N SER A 153 -12.13 16.91 -34.66
CA SER A 153 -13.29 17.22 -33.80
C SER A 153 -13.52 16.19 -32.69
N THR A 154 -13.19 14.91 -32.95
CA THR A 154 -13.17 13.85 -31.92
C THR A 154 -12.15 14.16 -30.83
N VAL A 155 -10.93 14.51 -31.22
CA VAL A 155 -9.85 14.84 -30.29
C VAL A 155 -10.16 16.10 -29.48
N ALA A 156 -10.71 17.13 -30.11
CA ALA A 156 -11.16 18.34 -29.42
C ALA A 156 -12.26 18.08 -28.36
N SER A 157 -12.96 16.94 -28.46
CA SER A 157 -13.96 16.51 -27.48
C SER A 157 -13.39 15.67 -26.34
N GLY A 158 -12.07 15.44 -26.30
CA GLY A 158 -11.39 14.63 -25.29
C GLY A 158 -11.45 13.12 -25.55
N ILE A 159 -11.72 12.71 -26.79
CA ILE A 159 -11.85 11.30 -27.21
C ILE A 159 -10.62 10.92 -28.04
N ILE A 160 -10.08 9.71 -27.83
CA ILE A 160 -8.86 9.24 -28.50
C ILE A 160 -9.24 8.41 -29.74
N PRO A 161 -8.98 8.88 -30.97
CA PRO A 161 -9.26 8.13 -32.17
C PRO A 161 -8.26 6.96 -32.35
N ILE A 162 -8.77 5.80 -32.75
CA ILE A 162 -8.01 4.65 -33.22
C ILE A 162 -7.98 4.71 -34.75
N ILE A 163 -6.81 4.97 -35.33
CA ILE A 163 -6.63 5.19 -36.77
C ILE A 163 -5.55 4.26 -37.31
N ASP A 164 -5.79 3.69 -38.47
CA ASP A 164 -4.79 2.88 -39.20
C ASP A 164 -3.52 3.72 -39.46
N ALA A 165 -2.37 3.21 -39.01
CA ALA A 165 -1.09 3.90 -39.11
C ALA A 165 -0.71 4.25 -40.56
N ARG A 166 -1.21 3.52 -41.56
CA ARG A 166 -0.97 3.81 -42.98
C ARG A 166 -1.60 5.13 -43.43
N GLN A 167 -2.64 5.57 -42.74
CA GLN A 167 -3.32 6.85 -42.96
C GLN A 167 -2.63 8.00 -42.24
N LEU A 168 -1.66 7.76 -41.36
CA LEU A 168 -0.99 8.79 -40.57
C LEU A 168 0.33 9.23 -41.22
N THR A 169 0.75 10.46 -40.93
CA THR A 169 2.05 10.99 -41.34
C THR A 169 2.58 12.03 -40.35
N THR A 170 3.91 12.13 -40.25
CA THR A 170 4.62 13.18 -39.51
C THR A 170 4.80 14.46 -40.33
N GLU A 171 4.60 14.39 -41.64
CA GLU A 171 4.65 15.54 -42.54
C GLU A 171 3.38 16.39 -42.38
N TYR A 172 3.55 17.71 -42.40
CA TYR A 172 2.45 18.67 -42.25
C TYR A 172 2.29 19.60 -43.46
N GLU A 173 3.25 19.60 -44.38
CA GLU A 173 3.17 20.27 -45.68
C GLU A 173 2.86 19.21 -46.74
N LEU A 174 1.58 18.82 -46.83
CA LEU A 174 1.12 17.81 -47.77
C LEU A 174 0.70 18.45 -49.10
N SER A 175 1.07 17.82 -50.22
CA SER A 175 0.47 18.14 -51.52
C SER A 175 -0.98 17.66 -51.59
N GLU A 176 -1.82 18.29 -52.41
CA GLU A 176 -3.27 17.98 -52.52
C GLU A 176 -3.57 16.51 -52.85
N ASP A 177 -2.59 15.76 -53.37
CA ASP A 177 -2.69 14.34 -53.73
C ASP A 177 -2.50 13.36 -52.56
N VAL A 178 -1.92 13.79 -51.43
CA VAL A 178 -1.59 12.91 -50.29
C VAL A 178 -2.75 12.84 -49.29
N LYS A 179 -3.52 11.75 -49.34
CA LYS A 179 -4.64 11.47 -48.41
C LYS A 179 -4.15 10.86 -47.08
N LYS A 180 -3.21 11.52 -46.41
CA LYS A 180 -2.78 11.13 -45.05
C LYS A 180 -3.12 12.24 -44.05
N PHE A 181 -3.23 11.87 -42.78
CA PHE A 181 -3.56 12.74 -41.68
C PHE A 181 -2.27 13.15 -40.95
N PRO A 182 -1.91 14.45 -40.96
CA PRO A 182 -0.81 14.95 -40.16
C PRO A 182 -1.11 14.73 -38.68
N VAL A 183 -0.23 13.97 -38.01
CA VAL A 183 -0.36 13.68 -36.57
C VAL A 183 -0.22 14.96 -35.74
N SER A 184 0.47 15.97 -36.28
CA SER A 184 0.57 17.30 -35.70
C SER A 184 -0.76 18.05 -35.65
N GLU A 185 -1.61 17.95 -36.67
CA GLU A 185 -2.94 18.58 -36.67
C GLU A 185 -3.88 17.93 -35.64
N ILE A 186 -3.80 16.61 -35.50
CA ILE A 186 -4.54 15.85 -34.50
C ILE A 186 -4.15 16.33 -33.09
N LEU A 187 -2.85 16.46 -32.82
CA LEU A 187 -2.35 16.99 -31.54
C LEU A 187 -2.77 18.44 -31.29
N LEU A 188 -2.68 19.31 -32.31
CA LEU A 188 -3.06 20.71 -32.17
C LEU A 188 -4.55 20.89 -31.83
N ALA A 189 -5.41 19.93 -32.22
CA ALA A 189 -6.84 19.97 -31.91
C ALA A 189 -7.16 19.74 -30.42
N SER A 190 -6.27 19.10 -29.64
CA SER A 190 -6.46 18.92 -28.19
C SER A 190 -5.85 20.06 -27.36
N LEU A 191 -5.06 20.94 -27.98
CA LEU A 191 -4.29 21.95 -27.24
C LEU A 191 -5.10 23.21 -26.99
N THR A 192 -4.98 23.72 -25.78
CA THR A 192 -5.48 25.03 -25.39
C THR A 192 -4.32 25.91 -24.89
N THR A 193 -4.49 27.22 -24.88
CA THR A 193 -3.51 28.12 -24.28
C THR A 193 -4.22 29.36 -23.78
N ASP A 194 -3.92 29.73 -22.54
CA ASP A 194 -4.37 30.95 -21.88
C ASP A 194 -3.45 32.14 -22.17
N ARG A 195 -2.33 31.91 -22.87
CA ARG A 195 -1.32 32.93 -23.12
C ARG A 195 -1.76 33.93 -24.19
N PRO A 196 -1.58 35.25 -23.95
CA PRO A 196 -1.91 36.28 -24.93
C PRO A 196 -1.14 36.18 -26.26
N ASP A 197 0.05 35.56 -26.24
CA ASP A 197 0.88 35.36 -27.43
C ASP A 197 0.50 34.13 -28.26
N GLY A 198 -0.47 33.33 -27.80
CA GLY A 198 -0.94 32.12 -28.47
C GLY A 198 0.09 31.00 -28.52
N LEU A 199 1.14 31.07 -27.71
CA LEU A 199 2.14 30.00 -27.57
C LEU A 199 1.67 28.97 -26.55
N PHE A 200 2.12 27.73 -26.73
CA PHE A 200 1.88 26.63 -25.80
C PHE A 200 3.07 26.51 -24.85
N THR A 201 2.79 26.32 -23.57
CA THR A 201 3.84 26.01 -22.60
C THR A 201 4.35 24.60 -22.89
N THR A 202 5.67 24.40 -22.91
CA THR A 202 6.27 23.10 -23.19
C THR A 202 7.33 22.78 -22.14
N LEU A 203 7.04 21.80 -21.31
CA LEU A 203 7.98 21.17 -20.41
C LEU A 203 8.88 20.22 -21.22
N VAL A 204 10.18 20.41 -21.16
CA VAL A 204 11.12 19.45 -21.75
C VAL A 204 11.63 18.54 -20.63
N ALA A 205 11.42 17.25 -20.80
CA ALA A 205 11.89 16.21 -19.90
C ALA A 205 12.71 15.19 -20.68
N ASP A 206 13.49 14.37 -20.00
CA ASP A 206 14.16 13.24 -20.63
C ASP A 206 13.41 11.91 -20.45
N SER A 207 14.02 10.81 -20.90
CA SER A 207 13.49 9.44 -20.84
C SER A 207 13.02 9.02 -19.45
N SER A 208 13.73 9.38 -18.38
CA SER A 208 13.31 9.13 -16.99
C SER A 208 12.44 10.26 -16.39
N ASN A 209 11.75 11.02 -17.24
CA ASN A 209 10.74 12.02 -16.88
C ASN A 209 11.25 13.21 -16.04
N TYR A 210 12.56 13.43 -15.98
CA TYR A 210 13.11 14.56 -15.24
C TYR A 210 13.07 15.84 -16.07
N SER A 211 12.60 16.91 -15.45
CA SER A 211 12.51 18.21 -16.11
C SER A 211 13.90 18.78 -16.44
N LEU A 212 14.16 18.91 -17.73
CA LEU A 212 15.34 19.60 -18.26
C LEU A 212 15.12 21.11 -18.35
N GLY A 213 13.90 21.55 -18.67
CA GLY A 213 13.59 22.97 -18.67
C GLY A 213 12.23 23.31 -19.25
N LEU A 214 11.91 24.60 -19.23
CA LEU A 214 10.68 25.15 -19.79
C LEU A 214 10.98 25.92 -21.06
N VAL A 215 10.22 25.63 -22.11
CA VAL A 215 10.25 26.34 -23.39
C VAL A 215 8.81 26.62 -23.84
N TYR A 216 8.68 27.35 -24.94
CA TYR A 216 7.38 27.63 -25.54
C TYR A 216 7.36 27.06 -26.95
N SER A 217 6.21 26.51 -27.34
CA SER A 217 5.98 25.96 -28.67
C SER A 217 4.89 26.76 -29.38
N SER A 218 4.99 26.89 -30.70
CA SER A 218 3.98 27.54 -31.54
C SER A 218 3.26 26.50 -32.40
N LYS A 219 2.15 26.90 -33.02
CA LYS A 219 1.45 26.08 -34.02
C LYS A 219 2.33 25.66 -35.20
N LYS A 220 3.51 26.29 -35.38
CA LYS A 220 4.51 25.91 -36.40
C LYS A 220 5.64 25.06 -35.83
N SER A 221 6.08 25.30 -34.59
CA SER A 221 7.20 24.54 -34.02
C SER A 221 6.82 23.10 -33.68
N ILE A 222 5.55 22.85 -33.29
CA ILE A 222 5.06 21.50 -32.96
C ILE A 222 5.09 20.58 -34.19
N PRO A 223 4.49 20.94 -35.35
CA PRO A 223 4.62 20.13 -36.56
C PRO A 223 6.07 19.91 -36.99
N GLU A 224 6.90 20.95 -36.90
CA GLU A 224 8.32 20.85 -37.28
C GLU A 224 9.14 19.94 -36.35
N ALA A 225 8.84 19.95 -35.05
CA ALA A 225 9.45 19.04 -34.07
C ALA A 225 9.07 17.58 -34.36
N ILE A 226 7.80 17.32 -34.70
CA ILE A 226 7.29 15.98 -35.07
C ILE A 226 7.94 15.50 -36.37
N ARG A 227 7.98 16.34 -37.40
CA ARG A 227 8.57 16.04 -38.71
C ARG A 227 10.05 15.69 -38.62
N THR A 228 10.81 16.52 -37.89
CA THR A 228 12.27 16.34 -37.76
C THR A 228 12.67 15.36 -36.67
N GLN A 229 11.74 14.99 -35.77
CA GLN A 229 12.01 14.25 -34.53
C GLN A 229 13.10 14.92 -33.67
N THR A 230 13.11 16.25 -33.63
CA THR A 230 14.07 17.03 -32.82
C THR A 230 13.38 18.05 -31.92
N GLY A 231 14.10 18.55 -30.91
CA GLY A 231 13.62 19.63 -30.05
C GLY A 231 13.52 20.96 -30.82
N VAL A 232 12.37 21.23 -31.42
CA VAL A 232 12.07 22.50 -32.11
C VAL A 232 11.06 23.31 -31.32
N TYR A 233 11.45 24.54 -30.98
CA TYR A 233 10.67 25.41 -30.09
C TYR A 233 10.49 26.80 -30.68
N GLN A 234 9.67 27.64 -30.03
CA GLN A 234 9.51 29.04 -30.36
C GLN A 234 10.48 29.92 -29.56
N SER A 235 11.38 30.62 -30.26
CA SER A 235 12.21 31.68 -29.70
C SER A 235 11.53 33.04 -29.79
N ARG A 236 11.71 33.85 -28.74
CA ARG A 236 11.26 35.26 -28.71
C ARG A 236 12.02 36.16 -29.70
N ARG A 237 13.22 35.77 -30.12
CA ARG A 237 14.12 36.59 -30.96
C ARG A 237 14.26 36.08 -32.40
N HIS A 238 14.15 34.77 -32.63
CA HIS A 238 14.58 34.15 -33.89
C HIS A 238 13.51 33.29 -34.57
N GLY A 239 12.26 33.31 -34.09
CA GLY A 239 11.22 32.44 -34.65
C GLY A 239 11.41 30.98 -34.24
N LEU A 240 11.42 30.05 -35.19
CA LEU A 240 11.67 28.63 -34.94
C LEU A 240 13.11 28.40 -34.46
N TRP A 241 13.25 27.72 -33.33
CA TRP A 241 14.52 27.43 -32.68
C TRP A 241 14.77 25.93 -32.60
N TYR A 242 15.67 25.45 -33.45
CA TYR A 242 16.19 24.09 -33.41
C TYR A 242 17.23 23.99 -32.29
N LYS A 243 16.88 23.29 -31.22
CA LYS A 243 17.72 23.23 -30.02
C LYS A 243 19.07 22.59 -30.35
N GLY A 244 20.14 23.34 -30.08
CA GLY A 244 21.50 22.85 -30.21
C GLY A 244 22.06 22.80 -31.62
N ALA A 245 21.32 23.22 -32.65
CA ALA A 245 21.79 23.24 -34.04
C ALA A 245 23.09 24.04 -34.22
N THR A 246 23.28 25.11 -33.45
CA THR A 246 24.49 25.95 -33.48
C THR A 246 25.51 25.60 -32.40
N SER A 247 25.07 25.01 -31.28
CA SER A 247 25.93 24.76 -30.11
C SER A 247 26.36 23.29 -29.94
N GLY A 248 25.91 22.39 -30.82
CA GLY A 248 26.11 20.93 -30.71
C GLY A 248 25.34 20.24 -29.58
N ARG A 249 24.49 20.97 -28.85
CA ARG A 249 23.68 20.44 -27.72
C ARG A 249 22.29 20.01 -28.18
N THR A 250 22.25 19.07 -29.12
CA THR A 250 21.05 18.67 -29.85
C THR A 250 20.10 17.84 -29.00
N GLN A 251 18.84 17.79 -29.41
CA GLN A 251 17.81 16.98 -28.78
C GLN A 251 17.13 16.13 -29.84
N LYS A 252 17.00 14.83 -29.55
CA LYS A 252 16.13 13.93 -30.30
C LYS A 252 14.83 13.80 -29.53
N LEU A 253 13.71 14.04 -30.20
CA LEU A 253 12.38 13.92 -29.61
C LEU A 253 11.99 12.43 -29.60
N LEU A 254 11.64 11.93 -28.43
CA LEU A 254 11.23 10.53 -28.22
C LEU A 254 9.71 10.39 -28.08
N GLY A 255 9.06 11.39 -27.47
CA GLY A 255 7.62 11.35 -27.22
C GLY A 255 7.03 12.73 -26.90
N ILE A 256 5.72 12.85 -27.11
CA ILE A 256 4.95 14.03 -26.71
C ILE A 256 3.78 13.60 -25.81
N GLU A 257 3.67 14.26 -24.67
CA GLU A 257 2.59 14.11 -23.69
C GLU A 257 1.88 15.44 -23.47
N LEU A 258 0.67 15.36 -22.91
CA LEU A 258 -0.19 16.49 -22.55
C LEU A 258 -0.50 16.41 -21.05
N ASP A 259 -0.81 17.53 -20.41
CA ASP A 259 -1.46 17.52 -19.10
C ASP A 259 -2.95 17.17 -19.18
N CYS A 260 -3.73 17.44 -18.13
CA CYS A 260 -5.13 17.00 -18.02
C CYS A 260 -6.13 17.93 -18.72
N ASP A 261 -5.79 19.18 -18.95
CA ASP A 261 -6.61 20.19 -19.64
C ASP A 261 -6.01 20.64 -20.99
N GLY A 262 -4.80 20.16 -21.32
CA GLY A 262 -4.17 20.34 -22.62
C GLY A 262 -3.53 21.72 -22.79
N ASP A 263 -3.23 22.43 -21.70
CA ASP A 263 -2.58 23.75 -21.75
C ASP A 263 -1.04 23.67 -21.72
N CYS A 264 -0.49 22.53 -21.26
CA CYS A 264 0.94 22.25 -21.25
C CYS A 264 1.28 20.98 -22.05
N LEU A 265 2.25 21.14 -22.96
CA LEU A 265 2.94 20.02 -23.62
C LEU A 265 4.10 19.54 -22.75
N LYS A 266 4.39 18.24 -22.82
CA LYS A 266 5.63 17.67 -22.32
C LYS A 266 6.35 16.95 -23.45
N PHE A 267 7.54 17.43 -23.79
CA PHE A 267 8.42 16.82 -24.78
C PHE A 267 9.42 15.94 -24.04
N VAL A 268 9.38 14.64 -24.32
CA VAL A 268 10.36 13.66 -23.83
C VAL A 268 11.48 13.60 -24.85
N VAL A 269 12.71 13.93 -24.46
CA VAL A 269 13.85 14.05 -25.37
C VAL A 269 15.08 13.30 -24.88
N GLU A 270 15.84 12.76 -25.83
CA GLU A 270 17.22 12.36 -25.59
C GLU A 270 18.14 13.57 -25.84
N GLN A 271 18.80 14.05 -24.78
CA GLN A 271 19.68 15.22 -24.86
C GLN A 271 21.12 14.78 -25.15
N THR A 272 21.70 15.32 -26.23
CA THR A 272 23.13 15.15 -26.55
C THR A 272 23.92 16.40 -26.14
N GLY A 273 25.15 16.21 -25.63
CA GLY A 273 26.06 17.29 -25.23
C GLY A 273 25.99 17.68 -23.75
N VAL A 274 26.82 18.64 -23.33
CA VAL A 274 26.95 19.05 -21.92
C VAL A 274 25.83 20.04 -21.55
N GLY A 275 24.72 19.52 -21.03
CA GLY A 275 23.65 20.28 -20.40
C GLY A 275 22.53 20.78 -21.32
N PHE A 276 21.37 21.05 -20.72
CA PHE A 276 20.18 21.57 -21.40
C PHE A 276 20.31 23.07 -21.72
N CYS A 277 20.83 23.87 -20.79
CA CYS A 277 20.89 25.32 -20.90
C CYS A 277 22.30 25.87 -21.20
N HIS A 278 22.40 27.16 -21.51
CA HIS A 278 23.66 27.85 -21.78
C HIS A 278 24.60 27.97 -20.56
N LEU A 279 24.11 27.68 -19.35
CA LEU A 279 24.89 27.68 -18.11
C LEU A 279 25.55 26.32 -17.81
N GLU A 280 25.60 25.42 -18.80
CA GLU A 280 26.22 24.08 -18.69
C GLU A 280 25.61 23.19 -17.60
N ARG A 281 24.32 23.41 -17.30
CA ARG A 281 23.56 22.60 -16.34
C ARG A 281 22.69 21.58 -17.06
N THR A 282 22.53 20.40 -16.47
CA THR A 282 21.65 19.34 -16.94
C THR A 282 20.18 19.77 -16.95
N SER A 283 19.78 20.69 -16.07
CA SER A 283 18.44 21.29 -16.04
C SER A 283 18.48 22.79 -15.80
N CYS A 284 17.45 23.51 -16.26
CA CYS A 284 17.17 24.90 -15.92
C CYS A 284 16.74 25.07 -14.45
N PHE A 285 16.23 24.03 -13.79
CA PHE A 285 15.63 24.11 -12.46
C PHE A 285 16.58 23.74 -11.32
N GLY A 286 17.86 23.48 -11.62
CA GLY A 286 18.89 23.21 -10.62
C GLY A 286 19.74 21.98 -10.96
N GLN A 287 20.50 21.52 -9.97
CA GLN A 287 21.25 20.26 -10.07
C GLN A 287 20.33 19.07 -9.78
N SER A 288 20.63 17.93 -10.40
CA SER A 288 20.00 16.66 -10.05
C SER A 288 20.25 16.31 -8.59
N LYS A 289 19.29 15.65 -7.94
CA LYS A 289 19.35 15.14 -6.55
C LYS A 289 19.01 13.65 -6.53
N GLY A 290 19.30 12.97 -5.43
CA GLY A 290 18.98 11.55 -5.24
C GLY A 290 19.75 10.62 -6.19
N LEU A 291 19.14 9.50 -6.57
CA LEU A 291 19.74 8.44 -7.41
C LEU A 291 20.29 8.98 -8.73
N ARG A 292 19.62 9.96 -9.33
CA ARG A 292 20.02 10.55 -10.59
C ARG A 292 21.21 11.51 -10.49
N ALA A 293 21.42 12.13 -9.34
CA ALA A 293 22.66 12.89 -9.08
C ALA A 293 23.88 11.96 -9.02
N MET A 294 23.66 10.71 -8.58
CA MET A 294 24.73 9.73 -8.45
C MET A 294 25.25 9.27 -9.82
N GLU A 295 24.38 9.12 -10.83
CA GLU A 295 24.73 8.68 -12.19
C GLU A 295 25.25 9.79 -13.12
N ALA A 296 25.03 11.06 -12.77
CA ALA A 296 25.44 12.19 -13.61
C ALA A 296 26.93 12.10 -14.04
N PRO A 297 27.34 12.72 -15.17
CA PRO A 297 28.73 12.65 -15.65
C PRO A 297 29.79 13.09 -14.64
N CYS A 298 29.43 13.95 -13.67
CA CYS A 298 30.25 14.39 -12.54
C CYS A 298 29.78 13.82 -11.18
N GLY A 299 28.88 12.84 -11.19
CA GLY A 299 28.27 12.23 -10.02
C GLY A 299 29.25 11.37 -9.23
N ILE A 300 28.95 11.20 -7.94
CA ILE A 300 29.79 10.47 -6.98
C ILE A 300 30.08 9.04 -7.45
N VAL A 301 29.12 8.35 -8.09
CA VAL A 301 29.31 6.97 -8.55
C VAL A 301 30.32 6.88 -9.70
N ARG A 302 30.33 7.83 -10.63
CA ARG A 302 31.30 7.86 -11.74
C ARG A 302 32.70 8.29 -11.29
N ALA A 303 32.77 9.26 -10.37
CA ALA A 303 34.03 9.65 -9.72
C ALA A 303 34.62 8.51 -8.87
N MET A 304 33.76 7.72 -8.20
CA MET A 304 34.17 6.53 -7.49
C MET A 304 34.56 5.41 -8.45
N LEU A 305 33.86 5.19 -9.56
CA LEU A 305 34.28 4.23 -10.59
C LEU A 305 35.70 4.50 -11.10
N GLN A 306 36.08 5.77 -11.29
CA GLN A 306 37.46 6.13 -11.63
C GLN A 306 38.45 5.73 -10.53
N LYS A 307 38.06 5.77 -9.24
CA LYS A 307 38.84 5.25 -8.11
C LYS A 307 38.78 3.72 -7.97
N VAL A 308 37.68 3.09 -8.37
CA VAL A 308 37.44 1.63 -8.39
C VAL A 308 38.08 0.95 -9.62
N LEU A 309 38.56 1.72 -10.59
CA LEU A 309 39.34 1.23 -11.73
C LEU A 309 40.85 1.37 -11.51
N ILE A 310 41.28 1.94 -10.37
CA ILE A 310 42.68 1.98 -9.96
C ILE A 310 43.08 0.58 -9.48
N PRO A 311 44.12 -0.06 -10.05
CA PRO A 311 44.64 -1.31 -9.50
C PRO A 311 45.04 -1.05 -8.04
N ASN A 312 44.37 -1.72 -7.09
CA ASN A 312 44.54 -1.63 -5.61
C ASN A 312 43.63 -0.63 -4.83
N GLY A 313 42.57 -0.08 -5.40
CA GLY A 313 41.54 0.63 -4.61
C GLY A 313 40.69 -0.33 -3.74
N TYR A 314 40.23 0.11 -2.56
CA TYR A 314 39.50 -0.69 -1.55
C TYR A 314 38.24 -1.41 -2.07
N LEU A 315 37.69 -0.97 -3.21
CA LEU A 315 36.49 -1.53 -3.86
C LEU A 315 36.79 -2.33 -5.14
N THR A 316 38.07 -2.49 -5.52
CA THR A 316 38.49 -3.08 -6.82
C THR A 316 38.56 -4.60 -6.82
N THR A 317 38.76 -5.22 -5.65
CA THR A 317 38.65 -6.67 -5.50
C THR A 317 37.18 -7.06 -5.64
N LYS A 318 36.87 -7.90 -6.64
CA LYS A 318 35.52 -8.44 -6.94
C LYS A 318 34.79 -9.03 -5.71
N PHE A 319 35.54 -9.38 -4.66
CA PHE A 319 35.04 -9.84 -3.37
C PHE A 319 34.43 -8.72 -2.50
N CYS A 320 34.94 -7.48 -2.52
CA CYS A 320 34.50 -6.42 -1.60
C CYS A 320 33.15 -5.80 -1.98
N LEU A 321 32.88 -5.54 -3.27
CA LEU A 321 31.60 -4.91 -3.67
C LEU A 321 30.39 -5.85 -3.49
N ASN A 322 30.56 -7.14 -3.78
CA ASN A 322 29.50 -8.13 -3.54
C ASN A 322 29.24 -8.34 -2.04
N ALA A 323 30.30 -8.31 -1.22
CA ALA A 323 30.19 -8.41 0.22
C ALA A 323 29.44 -7.20 0.78
N LYS A 324 29.82 -5.97 0.39
CA LYS A 324 29.09 -4.75 0.81
C LYS A 324 27.63 -4.79 0.40
N ILE A 325 27.28 -5.12 -0.85
CA ILE A 325 25.86 -5.20 -1.24
C ILE A 325 25.05 -6.18 -0.37
N ARG A 326 25.67 -7.26 0.12
CA ARG A 326 25.01 -8.21 1.04
C ARG A 326 24.91 -7.65 2.45
N GLU A 327 25.98 -7.07 2.96
CA GLU A 327 26.04 -6.38 4.25
C GLU A 327 24.92 -5.34 4.38
N GLU A 328 24.82 -4.40 3.42
CA GLU A 328 23.77 -3.37 3.45
C GLU A 328 22.34 -3.95 3.28
N ALA A 329 22.22 -5.08 2.58
CA ALA A 329 20.94 -5.76 2.44
C ALA A 329 20.53 -6.47 3.74
N ASP A 330 21.49 -7.02 4.48
CA ASP A 330 21.29 -7.62 5.79
C ASP A 330 20.98 -6.52 6.83
N GLU A 331 21.71 -5.40 6.82
CA GLU A 331 21.46 -4.23 7.68
C GLU A 331 20.06 -3.65 7.42
N LEU A 332 19.64 -3.51 6.15
CA LEU A 332 18.27 -3.13 5.80
C LEU A 332 17.23 -4.13 6.32
N ALA A 333 17.52 -5.43 6.29
CA ALA A 333 16.61 -6.46 6.79
C ALA A 333 16.50 -6.45 8.33
N GLU A 334 17.57 -6.07 9.03
CA GLU A 334 17.62 -5.97 10.48
C GLU A 334 17.11 -4.63 11.03
N ALA A 335 17.07 -3.58 10.20
CA ALA A 335 16.63 -2.24 10.56
C ALA A 335 15.17 -2.20 11.05
N LYS A 336 14.95 -1.54 12.19
CA LYS A 336 13.63 -1.52 12.87
C LYS A 336 13.00 -0.14 12.96
N SER A 337 13.80 0.92 12.89
CA SER A 337 13.30 2.30 12.88
C SER A 337 13.10 2.78 11.45
N LYS A 338 12.20 3.74 11.26
CA LYS A 338 11.92 4.32 9.94
C LYS A 338 13.17 5.00 9.37
N GLU A 339 13.91 5.67 10.24
CA GLU A 339 15.14 6.40 9.91
C GLU A 339 16.25 5.44 9.49
N ASP A 340 16.47 4.35 10.25
CA ASP A 340 17.47 3.33 9.91
C ASP A 340 17.09 2.61 8.62
N ILE A 341 15.83 2.18 8.47
CA ILE A 341 15.36 1.56 7.22
C ILE A 341 15.60 2.46 6.02
N ALA A 342 15.35 3.77 6.15
CA ALA A 342 15.60 4.73 5.09
C ALA A 342 17.10 4.89 4.79
N TRP A 343 17.95 4.82 5.82
CA TRP A 343 19.40 4.96 5.70
C TRP A 343 20.04 3.72 5.08
N GLU A 344 19.76 2.54 5.62
CA GLU A 344 20.26 1.26 5.10
C GLU A 344 19.75 0.99 3.67
N CYS A 345 18.51 1.39 3.36
CA CYS A 345 17.98 1.29 2.00
C CYS A 345 18.72 2.23 1.03
N ALA A 346 19.09 3.44 1.47
CA ALA A 346 19.86 4.37 0.66
C ALA A 346 21.27 3.84 0.38
N ASP A 347 21.92 3.21 1.36
CA ASP A 347 23.25 2.62 1.18
C ASP A 347 23.20 1.36 0.29
N LEU A 348 22.18 0.51 0.44
CA LEU A 348 21.93 -0.59 -0.49
C LEU A 348 21.75 -0.08 -1.94
N PHE A 349 20.95 0.97 -2.15
CA PHE A 349 20.78 1.59 -3.46
C PHE A 349 22.08 2.16 -4.00
N TYR A 350 22.89 2.80 -3.14
CA TYR A 350 24.19 3.34 -3.52
C TYR A 350 25.11 2.24 -4.07
N PHE A 351 25.32 1.15 -3.33
CA PHE A 351 26.23 0.08 -3.78
C PHE A 351 25.65 -0.73 -4.95
N ALA A 352 24.33 -0.87 -5.05
CA ALA A 352 23.67 -1.45 -6.21
C ALA A 352 23.93 -0.61 -7.48
N LEU A 353 23.84 0.73 -7.40
CA LEU A 353 24.13 1.62 -8.51
C LEU A 353 25.61 1.61 -8.91
N VAL A 354 26.53 1.52 -7.94
CA VAL A 354 27.97 1.32 -8.24
C VAL A 354 28.19 0.04 -9.03
N ARG A 355 27.45 -1.03 -8.71
CA ARG A 355 27.49 -2.28 -9.49
C ARG A 355 26.91 -2.09 -10.89
N CYS A 356 25.73 -1.46 -11.03
CA CYS A 356 25.14 -1.19 -12.34
C CYS A 356 26.12 -0.43 -13.23
N ALA A 357 26.69 0.66 -12.72
CA ALA A 357 27.63 1.49 -13.45
C ALA A 357 28.91 0.74 -13.84
N LYS A 358 29.40 -0.20 -13.00
CA LYS A 358 30.54 -1.09 -13.36
C LYS A 358 30.25 -1.97 -14.58
N TYR A 359 29.01 -2.38 -14.78
CA TYR A 359 28.58 -3.23 -15.91
C TYR A 359 27.93 -2.43 -17.05
N GLY A 360 27.96 -1.10 -16.98
CA GLY A 360 27.35 -0.23 -18.00
C GLY A 360 25.82 -0.23 -17.97
N VAL A 361 25.20 -0.68 -16.88
CA VAL A 361 23.75 -0.62 -16.67
C VAL A 361 23.39 0.77 -16.14
N THR A 362 22.43 1.42 -16.79
CA THR A 362 21.96 2.78 -16.47
C THR A 362 20.77 2.77 -15.50
N LEU A 363 20.50 3.89 -14.81
CA LEU A 363 19.31 4.01 -13.96
C LEU A 363 18.01 3.89 -14.78
N ASP A 364 18.00 4.47 -15.99
CA ASP A 364 16.89 4.38 -16.93
C ASP A 364 16.53 2.91 -17.25
N GLU A 365 17.53 2.04 -17.47
CA GLU A 365 17.31 0.60 -17.67
C GLU A 365 16.76 -0.11 -16.43
N VAL A 366 17.15 0.33 -15.22
CA VAL A 366 16.62 -0.21 -13.96
C VAL A 366 15.17 0.19 -13.75
N GLU A 367 14.83 1.46 -13.96
CA GLU A 367 13.46 1.99 -13.87
C GLU A 367 12.53 1.31 -14.88
N ARG A 368 12.99 1.15 -16.13
CA ARG A 368 12.27 0.38 -17.15
C ARG A 368 11.95 -1.06 -16.70
N ASN A 369 12.89 -1.71 -16.01
CA ASN A 369 12.66 -3.05 -15.45
C ASN A 369 11.68 -3.05 -14.27
N LEU A 370 11.61 -1.96 -13.50
CA LEU A 370 10.62 -1.80 -12.43
C LEU A 370 9.22 -1.57 -13.00
N ASP A 371 9.10 -0.75 -14.03
CA ASP A 371 7.83 -0.50 -14.74
C ASP A 371 7.29 -1.79 -15.38
N MET A 372 8.14 -2.55 -16.06
CA MET A 372 7.73 -3.87 -16.57
C MET A 372 7.29 -4.84 -15.46
N LYS A 373 7.87 -4.76 -14.26
CA LYS A 373 7.47 -5.60 -13.12
C LYS A 373 6.14 -5.16 -12.51
N SER A 374 5.85 -3.85 -12.48
CA SER A 374 4.59 -3.31 -11.97
C SER A 374 3.40 -3.75 -12.84
N LEU A 375 3.64 -3.94 -14.15
CA LEU A 375 2.65 -4.44 -15.12
C LEU A 375 2.38 -5.95 -15.05
N LYS A 376 3.11 -6.73 -14.23
CA LYS A 376 2.90 -8.18 -14.17
C LYS A 376 1.62 -8.54 -13.43
N VAL A 377 0.80 -9.36 -14.07
CA VAL A 377 -0.46 -9.89 -13.51
C VAL A 377 -0.18 -11.08 -12.60
N THR A 378 0.80 -11.92 -12.94
CA THR A 378 1.23 -13.02 -12.06
C THR A 378 2.58 -12.72 -11.42
N ARG A 379 2.62 -12.76 -10.08
CA ARG A 379 3.87 -12.62 -9.30
C ARG A 379 4.41 -13.99 -8.95
N ARG A 380 5.74 -14.15 -9.02
CA ARG A 380 6.39 -15.35 -8.48
C ARG A 380 6.11 -15.40 -6.98
N LYS A 381 5.79 -16.58 -6.47
CA LYS A 381 5.73 -16.86 -5.03
C LYS A 381 7.07 -16.42 -4.43
N GLY A 382 7.04 -15.46 -3.51
CA GLY A 382 8.22 -14.76 -2.97
C GLY A 382 9.10 -15.61 -2.06
N ASP A 383 9.14 -16.93 -2.27
CA ASP A 383 9.88 -17.88 -1.44
C ASP A 383 11.38 -17.56 -1.55
N ALA A 384 12.00 -17.22 -0.42
CA ALA A 384 13.45 -17.02 -0.34
C ALA A 384 14.16 -18.33 -0.72
N LYS A 385 15.24 -18.24 -1.49
CA LYS A 385 16.00 -19.43 -1.91
C LYS A 385 16.59 -20.13 -0.68
N PRO A 386 16.75 -21.48 -0.69
CA PRO A 386 17.17 -22.29 0.48
C PRO A 386 18.49 -21.89 1.16
N GLY A 387 19.31 -21.02 0.54
CA GLY A 387 20.56 -20.52 1.10
C GLY A 387 20.42 -19.30 2.02
N TYR A 388 19.26 -18.63 2.04
CA TYR A 388 19.00 -17.43 2.87
C TYR A 388 18.06 -17.72 4.05
N THR A 389 17.57 -18.95 4.17
CA THR A 389 16.68 -19.41 5.26
C THR A 389 17.41 -20.18 6.36
N LYS A 390 18.74 -20.34 6.28
CA LYS A 390 19.54 -21.00 7.32
C LYS A 390 20.30 -19.94 8.15
N GLU A 391 19.67 -19.46 9.21
CA GLU A 391 20.39 -18.80 10.31
C GLU A 391 21.38 -19.79 10.94
N GLN A 392 22.64 -19.38 11.11
CA GLN A 392 23.61 -20.14 11.89
C GLN A 392 23.28 -20.01 13.39
N PRO A 393 23.20 -21.11 14.15
CA PRO A 393 22.80 -21.04 15.55
C PRO A 393 23.97 -20.58 16.45
N LYS A 394 23.75 -19.51 17.22
CA LYS A 394 24.50 -19.24 18.45
C LYS A 394 24.06 -20.23 19.53
N GLU A 395 25.04 -20.82 20.21
CA GLU A 395 24.83 -21.70 21.36
C GLU A 395 24.16 -20.95 22.52
N GLU A 396 22.97 -21.39 22.94
CA GLU A 396 22.61 -21.51 24.37
C GLU A 396 21.31 -22.32 24.60
N SER A 397 21.41 -23.23 25.58
CA SER A 397 20.41 -24.01 26.31
C SER A 397 19.15 -24.53 25.59
N LYS A 398 19.12 -25.87 25.39
CA LYS A 398 18.01 -26.68 24.87
C LYS A 398 16.63 -26.35 25.48
N PRO A 399 15.64 -25.93 24.66
CA PRO A 399 14.23 -26.20 24.90
C PRO A 399 13.80 -27.46 24.12
N LYS A 400 12.74 -28.10 24.61
CA LYS A 400 12.21 -29.40 24.17
C LYS A 400 11.78 -29.43 22.70
N GLU A 401 11.84 -30.62 22.12
CA GLU A 401 11.49 -30.99 20.73
C GLU A 401 10.19 -30.33 20.23
N VAL A 402 10.30 -29.60 19.11
CA VAL A 402 9.17 -29.11 18.29
C VAL A 402 8.91 -30.15 17.19
N PRO A 403 7.66 -30.55 16.88
CA PRO A 403 7.39 -31.52 15.83
C PRO A 403 7.54 -30.92 14.42
N SER A 404 8.26 -31.66 13.57
CA SER A 404 8.33 -31.71 12.10
C SER A 404 7.96 -30.48 11.23
N GLU A 405 8.89 -30.14 10.33
CA GLU A 405 8.71 -29.34 9.10
C GLU A 405 7.59 -29.88 8.19
N GLY A 406 6.34 -29.47 8.43
CA GLY A 406 5.18 -29.81 7.61
C GLY A 406 4.42 -28.55 7.15
N ARG A 407 3.69 -28.67 6.03
CA ARG A 407 2.74 -27.63 5.57
C ARG A 407 1.63 -27.49 6.62
N ILE A 408 1.32 -26.26 7.04
CA ILE A 408 0.15 -25.99 7.91
C ILE A 408 -1.12 -26.32 7.12
N GLU A 409 -1.88 -27.30 7.58
CA GLU A 409 -3.18 -27.66 7.02
C GLU A 409 -4.28 -27.22 7.98
N LEU A 410 -5.13 -26.30 7.54
CA LEU A 410 -6.34 -25.92 8.28
C LEU A 410 -7.42 -26.98 8.08
N CYS A 411 -8.22 -27.22 9.12
CA CYS A 411 -9.44 -28.00 8.99
C CYS A 411 -10.38 -27.31 7.98
N LYS A 412 -10.83 -28.04 6.97
CA LYS A 412 -11.74 -27.55 5.92
C LYS A 412 -13.06 -28.29 6.03
N ILE A 413 -14.15 -27.53 6.07
CA ILE A 413 -15.49 -28.09 6.14
C ILE A 413 -16.31 -27.48 5.01
N ASP A 414 -16.85 -28.36 4.17
CA ASP A 414 -17.86 -28.00 3.18
C ASP A 414 -19.23 -28.17 3.82
N VAL A 415 -19.83 -27.05 4.22
CA VAL A 415 -21.13 -27.01 4.93
C VAL A 415 -22.25 -27.70 4.14
N SER A 416 -22.14 -27.81 2.81
CA SER A 416 -23.14 -28.50 1.98
C SER A 416 -23.11 -30.04 2.11
N LYS A 417 -22.00 -30.60 2.61
CA LYS A 417 -21.75 -32.05 2.69
C LYS A 417 -21.54 -32.55 4.13
N ALA A 418 -21.18 -31.65 5.04
CA ALA A 418 -20.93 -31.99 6.43
C ALA A 418 -22.24 -32.30 7.18
N SER A 419 -22.16 -33.24 8.13
CA SER A 419 -23.23 -33.52 9.07
C SER A 419 -23.39 -32.36 10.07
N SER A 420 -24.57 -32.23 10.68
CA SER A 420 -24.80 -31.22 11.74
C SER A 420 -23.80 -31.34 12.89
N GLN A 421 -23.37 -32.58 13.21
CA GLN A 421 -22.40 -32.81 14.29
C GLN A 421 -20.99 -32.30 13.96
N GLU A 422 -20.53 -32.46 12.71
CA GLU A 422 -19.22 -31.96 12.27
C GLU A 422 -19.16 -30.43 12.28
N ILE A 423 -20.25 -29.77 11.88
CA ILE A 423 -20.38 -28.30 11.94
C ILE A 423 -20.35 -27.85 13.41
N GLU A 424 -21.11 -28.50 14.28
CA GLU A 424 -21.11 -28.20 15.72
C GLU A 424 -19.72 -28.36 16.34
N ASP A 425 -19.02 -29.46 16.02
CA ASP A 425 -17.70 -29.74 16.57
C ASP A 425 -16.65 -28.70 16.11
N ALA A 426 -16.75 -28.20 14.88
CA ALA A 426 -15.85 -27.15 14.36
C ALA A 426 -16.11 -25.76 14.95
N LEU A 427 -17.34 -25.49 15.40
CA LEU A 427 -17.69 -24.26 16.10
C LEU A 427 -17.32 -24.30 17.59
N ARG A 428 -16.94 -25.46 18.13
CA ARG A 428 -16.51 -25.58 19.53
C ARG A 428 -15.14 -24.95 19.74
N ARG A 429 -15.07 -24.12 20.78
CA ARG A 429 -13.82 -23.49 21.22
C ARG A 429 -12.95 -24.51 21.97
N PRO A 430 -11.61 -24.44 21.84
CA PRO A 430 -10.69 -25.30 22.58
C PRO A 430 -10.52 -24.83 24.04
N ILE A 431 -11.60 -24.90 24.83
CA ILE A 431 -11.64 -24.44 26.22
C ILE A 431 -11.41 -25.63 27.15
N GLN A 432 -10.49 -25.48 28.12
CA GLN A 432 -10.32 -26.45 29.21
C GLN A 432 -11.53 -26.44 30.15
N LYS A 433 -11.83 -27.56 30.82
CA LYS A 433 -12.98 -27.66 31.72
C LYS A 433 -12.88 -26.63 32.85
N THR A 434 -13.86 -25.71 32.93
CA THR A 434 -13.91 -24.59 33.88
C THR A 434 -13.76 -25.02 35.34
N GLU A 435 -14.33 -26.17 35.71
CA GLU A 435 -14.31 -26.72 37.08
C GLU A 435 -12.89 -26.91 37.62
N GLN A 436 -11.98 -27.46 36.81
CA GLN A 436 -10.61 -27.74 37.23
C GLN A 436 -9.81 -26.46 37.50
N ILE A 437 -10.06 -25.41 36.71
CA ILE A 437 -9.37 -24.11 36.88
C ILE A 437 -9.91 -23.39 38.12
N MET A 438 -11.21 -23.48 38.38
CA MET A 438 -11.84 -22.89 39.57
C MET A 438 -11.26 -23.48 40.87
N GLU A 439 -11.00 -24.79 40.92
CA GLU A 439 -10.34 -25.45 42.06
C GLU A 439 -8.93 -24.91 42.34
N LEU A 440 -8.18 -24.55 41.29
CA LEU A 440 -6.84 -23.97 41.42
C LEU A 440 -6.87 -22.49 41.83
N VAL A 441 -7.87 -21.75 41.39
CA VAL A 441 -8.01 -20.31 41.64
C VAL A 441 -8.55 -20.03 43.04
N LYS A 442 -9.47 -20.85 43.53
CA LYS A 442 -10.13 -20.63 44.84
C LYS A 442 -9.15 -20.43 46.01
N PRO A 443 -8.11 -21.27 46.21
CA PRO A 443 -7.13 -21.06 47.27
C PRO A 443 -6.38 -19.72 47.16
N ILE A 444 -6.14 -19.23 45.94
CA ILE A 444 -5.45 -17.95 45.71
C ILE A 444 -6.36 -16.80 46.13
N VAL A 445 -7.63 -16.84 45.72
CA VAL A 445 -8.63 -15.82 46.06
C VAL A 445 -8.86 -15.78 47.57
N ASP A 446 -9.05 -16.93 48.20
CA ASP A 446 -9.26 -17.04 49.65
C ASP A 446 -8.04 -16.54 50.44
N ASN A 447 -6.82 -16.82 49.96
CA ASN A 447 -5.60 -16.35 50.60
C ASN A 447 -5.47 -14.82 50.56
N VAL A 448 -5.70 -14.19 49.40
CA VAL A 448 -5.66 -12.71 49.28
C VAL A 448 -6.74 -12.08 50.15
N ARG A 449 -7.92 -12.69 50.22
CA ARG A 449 -9.01 -12.20 51.07
C ARG A 449 -8.68 -12.25 52.57
N GLN A 450 -7.99 -13.29 53.03
CA GLN A 450 -7.67 -13.46 54.46
C GLN A 450 -6.42 -12.68 54.88
N ASN A 451 -5.42 -12.60 54.00
CA ASN A 451 -4.07 -12.14 54.34
C ASN A 451 -3.64 -10.86 53.60
N GLY A 452 -4.53 -10.24 52.81
CA GLY A 452 -4.33 -8.92 52.22
C GLY A 452 -3.03 -8.78 51.41
N ASP A 453 -2.33 -7.68 51.63
CA ASP A 453 -1.08 -7.32 50.94
C ASP A 453 0.01 -8.36 51.12
N LYS A 454 0.06 -9.04 52.28
CA LYS A 454 1.04 -10.08 52.53
C LYS A 454 0.90 -11.23 51.54
N ALA A 455 -0.33 -11.71 51.33
CA ALA A 455 -0.59 -12.75 50.34
C ALA A 455 -0.30 -12.26 48.92
N LEU A 456 -0.64 -11.01 48.61
CA LEU A 456 -0.39 -10.43 47.28
C LEU A 456 1.11 -10.39 46.95
N LEU A 457 1.96 -9.96 47.90
CA LEU A 457 3.42 -9.95 47.74
C LEU A 457 4.01 -11.37 47.63
N GLU A 458 3.56 -12.32 48.45
CA GLU A 458 4.03 -13.71 48.40
C GLU A 458 3.66 -14.39 47.06
N LEU A 459 2.44 -14.16 46.58
CA LEU A 459 1.96 -14.72 45.30
C LEU A 459 2.66 -14.08 44.11
N THR A 460 2.94 -12.78 44.16
CA THR A 460 3.74 -12.07 43.14
C THR A 460 5.17 -12.60 43.10
N ALA A 461 5.80 -12.81 44.26
CA ALA A 461 7.13 -13.43 44.32
C ALA A 461 7.14 -14.87 43.75
N LYS A 462 6.06 -15.63 44.00
CA LYS A 462 5.91 -17.01 43.53
C LYS A 462 5.68 -17.12 42.03
N PHE A 463 4.77 -16.31 41.47
CA PHE A 463 4.32 -16.45 40.08
C PHE A 463 5.03 -15.51 39.11
N ASP A 464 5.27 -14.26 39.51
CA ASP A 464 5.93 -13.25 38.69
C ASP A 464 7.46 -13.22 38.93
N GLY A 465 7.94 -13.91 39.97
CA GLY A 465 9.36 -14.12 40.24
C GLY A 465 10.08 -12.92 40.85
N VAL A 466 9.32 -12.00 41.47
CA VAL A 466 9.85 -10.73 42.00
C VAL A 466 9.39 -10.47 43.43
N ALA A 467 10.35 -10.19 44.31
CA ALA A 467 10.07 -9.73 45.67
C ALA A 467 9.91 -8.21 45.69
N LEU A 468 8.68 -7.73 45.84
CA LEU A 468 8.37 -6.31 45.97
C LEU A 468 8.27 -5.89 47.44
N LYS A 469 8.50 -4.60 47.70
CA LYS A 469 8.29 -3.99 49.04
C LYS A 469 6.86 -3.53 49.24
N THR A 470 6.22 -3.06 48.17
CA THR A 470 4.83 -2.59 48.13
C THR A 470 4.11 -3.27 46.97
N PRO A 471 2.85 -3.70 47.14
CA PRO A 471 2.08 -4.28 46.05
C PRO A 471 1.47 -3.21 45.13
N VAL A 472 1.60 -1.92 45.45
CA VAL A 472 0.97 -0.81 44.73
C VAL A 472 1.97 0.29 44.41
N LEU A 473 1.86 0.84 43.20
CA LEU A 473 2.44 2.12 42.79
C LEU A 473 1.32 3.19 42.80
N GLU A 474 1.42 4.18 43.68
CA GLU A 474 0.40 5.24 43.85
C GLU A 474 0.68 6.47 42.97
N ALA A 475 -0.38 7.20 42.62
CA ALA A 475 -0.27 8.51 41.97
C ALA A 475 0.10 9.62 42.99
N PRO A 476 0.83 10.69 42.58
CA PRO A 476 1.31 10.97 41.23
C PRO A 476 2.49 10.08 40.81
N PHE A 477 2.42 9.56 39.57
CA PHE A 477 3.46 8.69 39.04
C PHE A 477 4.72 9.50 38.66
N PRO A 478 5.94 9.05 39.06
CA PRO A 478 7.19 9.72 38.71
C PRO A 478 7.42 9.81 37.19
N GLU A 479 7.87 10.97 36.70
CA GLU A 479 8.15 11.18 35.26
C GLU A 479 9.25 10.25 34.73
N GLU A 480 10.20 9.85 35.58
CA GLU A 480 11.27 8.91 35.24
C GLU A 480 10.73 7.54 34.84
N LEU A 481 9.58 7.14 35.38
CA LEU A 481 8.91 5.88 35.05
C LEU A 481 8.06 5.97 33.78
N MET A 482 7.90 7.18 33.21
CA MET A 482 7.10 7.45 32.02
C MET A 482 7.97 7.90 30.83
N GLN A 483 9.27 7.59 30.86
CA GLN A 483 10.19 7.90 29.77
C GLN A 483 9.89 7.03 28.56
N LEU A 484 9.44 7.68 27.50
CA LEU A 484 9.05 7.08 26.22
C LEU A 484 9.59 7.94 25.08
N PRO A 485 10.04 7.32 23.97
CA PRO A 485 10.36 8.05 22.75
C PRO A 485 9.17 8.89 22.26
N ASP A 486 9.44 10.06 21.67
CA ASP A 486 8.38 11.01 21.28
C ASP A 486 7.44 10.48 20.19
N ASN A 487 7.92 9.59 19.32
CA ASN A 487 7.05 8.90 18.36
C ASN A 487 6.06 7.96 19.06
N VAL A 488 6.49 7.23 20.10
CA VAL A 488 5.63 6.35 20.91
C VAL A 488 4.61 7.16 21.71
N LYS A 489 5.03 8.25 22.37
CA LYS A 489 4.11 9.16 23.07
C LYS A 489 3.02 9.68 22.13
N ARG A 490 3.42 10.17 20.94
CA ARG A 490 2.46 10.64 19.92
C ARG A 490 1.50 9.56 19.45
N ALA A 491 1.98 8.32 19.27
CA ALA A 491 1.12 7.19 18.87
C ALA A 491 0.11 6.82 19.97
N ILE A 492 0.55 6.84 21.23
CA ILE A 492 -0.34 6.60 22.38
C ILE A 492 -1.37 7.74 22.50
N ASP A 493 -0.94 9.00 22.45
CA ASP A 493 -1.82 10.16 22.55
C ASP A 493 -2.86 10.20 21.41
N LEU A 494 -2.45 9.90 20.17
CA LEU A 494 -3.37 9.74 19.04
C LEU A 494 -4.40 8.62 19.29
N SER A 495 -3.96 7.51 19.86
CA SER A 495 -4.86 6.39 20.18
C SER A 495 -5.84 6.75 21.31
N ILE A 496 -5.37 7.46 22.34
CA ILE A 496 -6.22 7.99 23.42
C ILE A 496 -7.30 8.87 22.82
N ASP A 497 -6.94 9.81 21.93
CA ASP A 497 -7.89 10.75 21.34
C ASP A 497 -8.93 10.06 20.46
N ASN A 498 -8.53 9.08 19.65
CA ASN A 498 -9.46 8.30 18.83
C ASN A 498 -10.44 7.48 19.69
N VAL A 499 -9.93 6.78 20.70
CA VAL A 499 -10.75 5.98 21.62
C VAL A 499 -11.69 6.89 22.42
N ARG A 500 -11.19 8.04 22.90
CA ARG A 500 -11.98 9.02 23.63
C ARG A 500 -13.11 9.57 22.77
N LYS A 501 -12.82 10.02 21.55
CA LYS A 501 -13.81 10.55 20.62
C LYS A 501 -14.93 9.54 20.33
N PHE A 502 -14.58 8.27 20.15
CA PHE A 502 -15.57 7.21 19.91
C PHE A 502 -16.46 6.94 21.14
N HIS A 503 -15.88 6.90 22.35
CA HIS A 503 -16.66 6.63 23.57
C HIS A 503 -17.44 7.84 24.08
N GLU A 504 -16.95 9.07 23.87
CA GLU A 504 -17.71 10.30 24.14
C GLU A 504 -18.98 10.35 23.28
N ALA A 505 -18.90 9.91 22.02
CA ALA A 505 -20.06 9.84 21.12
C ALA A 505 -21.14 8.82 21.55
N GLN A 506 -20.83 7.91 22.48
CA GLN A 506 -21.79 6.92 23.01
C GLN A 506 -22.59 7.46 24.20
N LEU A 507 -22.26 8.64 24.73
CA LEU A 507 -23.01 9.26 25.81
C LEU A 507 -24.42 9.60 25.32
N THR A 508 -25.43 9.08 26.02
CA THR A 508 -26.84 9.31 25.71
C THR A 508 -27.41 10.40 26.58
N GLU A 509 -28.28 11.23 26.01
CA GLU A 509 -29.05 12.20 26.78
C GLU A 509 -30.00 11.48 27.76
N THR A 510 -30.42 12.20 28.80
CA THR A 510 -31.37 11.65 29.76
C THR A 510 -32.71 11.38 29.06
N LEU A 511 -33.11 10.12 29.01
CA LEU A 511 -34.42 9.72 28.48
C LEU A 511 -35.48 10.13 29.49
N GLN A 512 -36.47 10.92 29.07
CA GLN A 512 -37.63 11.27 29.87
C GLN A 512 -38.88 11.09 29.03
N VAL A 513 -39.83 10.29 29.52
CA VAL A 513 -41.07 9.95 28.81
C VAL A 513 -42.23 10.03 29.78
N GLU A 514 -43.23 10.84 29.46
CA GLU A 514 -44.52 10.82 30.14
C GLU A 514 -45.39 9.72 29.52
N THR A 515 -45.65 8.65 30.27
CA THR A 515 -46.38 7.48 29.77
C THR A 515 -47.89 7.66 29.85
N CYS A 516 -48.35 8.44 30.82
CA CYS A 516 -49.71 8.98 30.93
C CYS A 516 -49.66 10.28 31.75
N PRO A 517 -50.71 11.11 31.72
CA PRO A 517 -50.71 12.42 32.39
C PRO A 517 -50.29 12.33 33.86
N GLY A 518 -49.17 12.98 34.20
CA GLY A 518 -48.57 13.01 35.53
C GLY A 518 -47.61 11.87 35.87
N VAL A 519 -47.41 10.89 34.98
CA VAL A 519 -46.48 9.76 35.18
C VAL A 519 -45.27 9.90 34.26
N VAL A 520 -44.20 10.47 34.81
CA VAL A 520 -42.94 10.70 34.11
C VAL A 520 -41.93 9.61 34.47
N CYS A 521 -41.53 8.83 33.48
CA CYS A 521 -40.45 7.86 33.58
C CYS A 521 -39.15 8.47 33.06
N SER A 522 -38.05 8.34 33.80
CA SER A 522 -36.73 8.82 33.37
C SER A 522 -35.62 7.77 33.48
N ARG A 523 -34.67 7.77 32.56
CA ARG A 523 -33.43 6.99 32.62
C ARG A 523 -32.23 7.90 32.41
N PHE A 524 -31.34 7.96 33.40
CA PHE A 524 -30.09 8.71 33.35
C PHE A 524 -28.90 7.80 33.73
N ALA A 525 -27.73 8.09 33.18
CA ALA A 525 -26.51 7.35 33.50
C ALA A 525 -25.86 7.86 34.80
N ARG A 526 -25.23 6.94 35.53
CA ARG A 526 -24.31 7.24 36.64
C ARG A 526 -23.05 6.38 36.48
N PRO A 527 -21.85 6.96 36.60
CA PRO A 527 -20.63 6.17 36.58
C PRO A 527 -20.57 5.23 37.77
N ILE A 528 -19.95 4.09 37.55
CA ILE A 528 -19.49 3.24 38.65
C ILE A 528 -18.37 4.00 39.37
N GLU A 529 -18.42 4.05 40.69
CA GLU A 529 -17.50 4.90 41.45
C GLU A 529 -16.06 4.38 41.39
N LYS A 530 -15.87 3.06 41.60
CA LYS A 530 -14.55 2.42 41.65
C LYS A 530 -14.45 1.28 40.65
N VAL A 531 -13.51 1.38 39.71
CA VAL A 531 -13.30 0.38 38.67
C VAL A 531 -11.88 -0.17 38.68
N GLY A 532 -11.76 -1.49 38.62
CA GLY A 532 -10.50 -2.21 38.53
C GLY A 532 -10.23 -2.65 37.10
N LEU A 533 -9.08 -2.31 36.54
CA LEU A 533 -8.73 -2.54 35.14
C LEU A 533 -7.52 -3.46 35.08
N TYR A 534 -7.77 -4.74 34.78
CA TYR A 534 -6.72 -5.73 34.61
C TYR A 534 -6.08 -5.61 33.22
N ILE A 535 -4.77 -5.37 33.20
CA ILE A 535 -3.96 -5.24 32.00
C ILE A 535 -2.99 -6.43 31.97
N PRO A 536 -3.12 -7.34 31.00
CA PRO A 536 -2.17 -8.44 30.88
C PRO A 536 -0.75 -7.92 30.64
N GLY A 537 0.21 -8.59 31.27
CA GLY A 537 1.64 -8.36 31.09
C GLY A 537 2.43 -9.66 31.18
N GLY A 538 3.75 -9.56 31.37
CA GLY A 538 4.67 -10.69 31.37
C GLY A 538 5.45 -10.78 30.06
N THR A 539 5.14 -11.78 29.23
CA THR A 539 5.83 -12.03 27.94
C THR A 539 5.47 -11.04 26.83
N ALA A 540 4.27 -10.44 26.89
CA ALA A 540 3.81 -9.44 25.94
C ALA A 540 3.32 -8.19 26.67
N ILE A 541 3.69 -7.01 26.17
CA ILE A 541 3.33 -5.71 26.72
C ILE A 541 2.10 -5.21 25.94
N LEU A 542 0.99 -4.94 26.64
CA LEU A 542 -0.30 -4.57 26.00
C LEU A 542 -0.79 -3.17 26.43
N PRO A 543 -0.15 -2.08 25.95
CA PRO A 543 -0.60 -0.72 26.25
C PRO A 543 -1.98 -0.44 25.62
N SER A 544 -2.32 -1.10 24.51
CA SER A 544 -3.65 -1.02 23.89
C SER A 544 -4.78 -1.41 24.85
N THR A 545 -4.60 -2.42 25.70
CA THR A 545 -5.60 -2.81 26.71
C THR A 545 -5.79 -1.71 27.75
N SER A 546 -4.69 -1.09 28.20
CA SER A 546 -4.77 0.02 29.16
C SER A 546 -5.55 1.22 28.60
N LEU A 547 -5.44 1.47 27.30
CA LEU A 547 -6.19 2.50 26.58
C LEU A 547 -7.68 2.16 26.51
N MET A 548 -8.00 0.95 26.05
CA MET A 548 -9.38 0.50 25.83
C MET A 548 -10.18 0.35 27.13
N LEU A 549 -9.51 0.22 28.28
CA LEU A 549 -10.15 0.15 29.59
C LEU A 549 -10.17 1.52 30.29
N GLY A 550 -9.03 2.22 30.30
CA GLY A 550 -8.86 3.45 31.06
C GLY A 550 -9.58 4.65 30.44
N VAL A 551 -9.57 4.78 29.11
CA VAL A 551 -10.20 5.92 28.44
C VAL A 551 -11.73 5.92 28.63
N PRO A 552 -12.47 4.82 28.42
CA PRO A 552 -13.91 4.80 28.67
C PRO A 552 -14.27 5.02 30.14
N ALA A 553 -13.45 4.53 31.08
CA ALA A 553 -13.65 4.77 32.52
C ALA A 553 -13.55 6.26 32.86
N LYS A 554 -12.58 6.98 32.27
CA LYS A 554 -12.46 8.43 32.40
C LYS A 554 -13.64 9.17 31.76
N VAL A 555 -14.04 8.77 30.55
CA VAL A 555 -15.19 9.37 29.83
C VAL A 555 -16.50 9.17 30.59
N ALA A 556 -16.71 8.00 31.20
CA ALA A 556 -17.87 7.74 32.04
C ALA A 556 -17.90 8.62 33.31
N GLY A 557 -16.72 9.06 33.78
CA GLY A 557 -16.58 9.83 35.02
C GLY A 557 -16.41 8.97 36.26
N CYS A 558 -15.81 7.77 36.13
CA CYS A 558 -15.44 6.94 37.29
C CYS A 558 -14.46 7.73 38.20
N LYS A 559 -14.69 7.72 39.52
CA LYS A 559 -13.89 8.53 40.45
C LYS A 559 -12.57 7.87 40.81
N GLU A 560 -12.57 6.55 40.99
CA GLU A 560 -11.37 5.79 41.29
C GLU A 560 -11.13 4.75 40.20
N ILE A 561 -10.03 4.92 39.48
CA ILE A 561 -9.56 3.97 38.46
C ILE A 561 -8.32 3.29 39.01
N VAL A 562 -8.38 1.97 39.19
CA VAL A 562 -7.28 1.14 39.69
C VAL A 562 -6.80 0.27 38.55
N PHE A 563 -5.52 0.37 38.19
CA PHE A 563 -4.92 -0.53 37.22
C PHE A 563 -4.33 -1.75 37.94
N ALA A 564 -4.29 -2.91 37.28
CA ALA A 564 -3.52 -4.06 37.74
C ALA A 564 -2.70 -4.61 36.58
N SER A 565 -1.39 -4.76 36.78
CA SER A 565 -0.48 -5.33 35.79
C SER A 565 0.65 -6.05 36.50
N PRO A 566 1.05 -7.27 36.05
CA PRO A 566 2.21 -7.94 36.60
C PRO A 566 3.49 -7.12 36.31
N PRO A 567 4.40 -7.01 37.29
CA PRO A 567 5.68 -6.35 37.10
C PRO A 567 6.62 -7.20 36.22
N LYS A 568 7.63 -6.57 35.62
CA LYS A 568 8.77 -7.26 35.03
C LYS A 568 9.63 -7.90 36.13
N LYS A 569 10.56 -8.78 35.75
CA LYS A 569 11.51 -9.45 36.66
C LYS A 569 12.36 -8.51 37.52
N ASP A 570 12.53 -7.25 37.10
CA ASP A 570 13.23 -6.20 37.85
C ASP A 570 12.32 -5.43 38.83
N GLY A 571 11.04 -5.78 38.90
CA GLY A 571 10.02 -5.12 39.72
C GLY A 571 9.41 -3.86 39.11
N THR A 572 9.83 -3.47 37.91
CA THR A 572 9.29 -2.29 37.22
C THR A 572 8.10 -2.64 36.33
N LEU A 573 7.29 -1.63 36.01
CA LEU A 573 6.27 -1.73 34.96
C LEU A 573 6.76 -1.12 33.65
N THR A 574 6.06 -1.40 32.57
CA THR A 574 6.36 -0.83 31.27
C THR A 574 5.96 0.65 31.24
N PRO A 575 6.85 1.55 30.77
CA PRO A 575 6.57 2.99 30.80
C PRO A 575 5.29 3.37 30.05
N GLU A 576 4.91 2.61 29.02
CA GLU A 576 3.68 2.81 28.25
C GLU A 576 2.43 2.65 29.12
N VAL A 577 2.38 1.66 30.00
CA VAL A 577 1.22 1.40 30.88
C VAL A 577 1.13 2.50 31.94
N ILE A 578 2.27 2.93 32.51
CA ILE A 578 2.31 4.01 33.49
C ILE A 578 1.90 5.34 32.83
N TYR A 579 2.37 5.63 31.62
CA TYR A 579 2.00 6.82 30.87
C TYR A 579 0.49 6.87 30.59
N VAL A 580 -0.12 5.74 30.18
CA VAL A 580 -1.58 5.67 30.00
C VAL A 580 -2.31 5.84 31.33
N ALA A 581 -1.87 5.18 32.40
CA ALA A 581 -2.43 5.31 33.74
C ALA A 581 -2.44 6.78 34.20
N HIS A 582 -1.33 7.49 33.97
CA HIS A 582 -1.22 8.93 34.24
C HIS A 582 -2.23 9.75 33.41
N LYS A 583 -2.31 9.51 32.09
CA LYS A 583 -3.24 10.24 31.20
C LYS A 583 -4.70 10.03 31.56
N VAL A 584 -5.07 8.83 32.00
CA VAL A 584 -6.45 8.52 32.39
C VAL A 584 -6.78 8.95 33.82
N GLY A 585 -5.79 9.35 34.62
CA GLY A 585 -5.98 9.76 36.01
C GLY A 585 -6.19 8.57 36.95
N ALA A 586 -5.49 7.45 36.72
CA ALA A 586 -5.53 6.30 37.61
C ALA A 586 -5.01 6.66 39.01
N LYS A 587 -5.70 6.17 40.05
CA LYS A 587 -5.35 6.41 41.46
C LYS A 587 -4.09 5.65 41.85
N CYS A 588 -3.99 4.40 41.42
CA CYS A 588 -2.84 3.54 41.65
C CYS A 588 -2.77 2.40 40.64
N ILE A 589 -1.61 1.73 40.60
CA ILE A 589 -1.36 0.53 39.82
C ILE A 589 -0.96 -0.61 40.77
N VAL A 590 -1.74 -1.67 40.81
CA VAL A 590 -1.44 -2.91 41.52
C VAL A 590 -0.37 -3.67 40.73
N LEU A 591 0.78 -3.88 41.36
CA LEU A 591 1.95 -4.56 40.81
C LEU A 591 1.83 -6.08 40.95
N ALA A 592 0.72 -6.63 40.44
CA ALA A 592 0.44 -8.07 40.46
C ALA A 592 -0.36 -8.48 39.24
N GLY A 593 -0.15 -9.72 38.77
CA GLY A 593 -0.95 -10.36 37.73
C GLY A 593 -1.94 -11.39 38.28
N GLY A 594 -2.56 -12.14 37.38
CA GLY A 594 -3.27 -13.39 37.70
C GLY A 594 -4.52 -13.23 38.58
N ALA A 595 -4.89 -14.34 39.22
CA ALA A 595 -6.06 -14.41 40.10
C ALA A 595 -5.88 -13.56 41.37
N GLN A 596 -4.65 -13.40 41.85
CA GLN A 596 -4.33 -12.62 43.04
C GLN A 596 -4.64 -11.12 42.85
N ALA A 597 -4.35 -10.57 41.67
CA ALA A 597 -4.68 -9.17 41.37
C ALA A 597 -6.19 -8.92 41.28
N VAL A 598 -6.94 -9.87 40.69
CA VAL A 598 -8.40 -9.81 40.63
C VAL A 598 -9.00 -9.86 42.04
N ALA A 599 -8.52 -10.77 42.89
CA ALA A 599 -8.96 -10.86 44.27
C ALA A 599 -8.67 -9.56 45.05
N ALA A 600 -7.46 -9.00 44.91
CA ALA A 600 -7.09 -7.75 45.56
C ALA A 600 -8.01 -6.59 45.17
N MET A 601 -8.35 -6.45 43.88
CA MET A 601 -9.30 -5.44 43.43
C MET A 601 -10.75 -5.73 43.87
N ALA A 602 -11.15 -6.99 44.00
CA ALA A 602 -12.53 -7.37 44.33
C ALA A 602 -12.86 -7.22 45.82
N TYR A 603 -11.93 -7.62 46.69
CA TYR A 603 -12.11 -7.57 48.14
C TYR A 603 -11.48 -6.34 48.79
N GLY A 604 -10.52 -5.70 48.10
CA GLY A 604 -9.64 -4.70 48.69
C GLY A 604 -8.59 -5.33 49.60
N THR A 605 -7.49 -4.61 49.82
CA THR A 605 -6.46 -4.93 50.81
C THR A 605 -6.13 -3.69 51.62
N GLU A 606 -5.07 -3.73 52.44
CA GLU A 606 -4.58 -2.58 53.19
C GLU A 606 -4.19 -1.41 52.28
N THR A 607 -3.65 -1.70 51.09
CA THR A 607 -3.23 -0.68 50.11
C THR A 607 -4.03 -0.68 48.81
N VAL A 608 -4.64 -1.80 48.40
CA VAL A 608 -5.43 -1.89 47.16
C VAL A 608 -6.89 -1.48 47.41
N PRO A 609 -7.41 -0.45 46.73
CA PRO A 609 -8.81 -0.06 46.88
C PRO A 609 -9.76 -1.16 46.35
N LYS A 610 -10.80 -1.46 47.12
CA LYS A 610 -11.92 -2.29 46.67
C LYS A 610 -12.62 -1.62 45.49
N CYS A 611 -12.80 -2.36 44.40
CA CYS A 611 -13.52 -1.96 43.20
C CYS A 611 -14.93 -2.55 43.18
N ASP A 612 -15.85 -1.87 42.50
CA ASP A 612 -17.25 -2.31 42.32
C ASP A 612 -17.44 -3.09 41.01
N LYS A 613 -16.54 -2.86 40.05
CA LYS A 613 -16.51 -3.60 38.79
C LYS A 613 -15.09 -3.81 38.29
N ILE A 614 -14.77 -5.04 37.90
CA ILE A 614 -13.46 -5.42 37.34
C ILE A 614 -13.59 -5.69 35.85
N PHE A 615 -12.70 -5.06 35.08
CA PHE A 615 -12.62 -5.15 33.64
C PHE A 615 -11.29 -5.74 33.20
N GLY A 616 -11.27 -6.21 31.95
CA GLY A 616 -10.04 -6.50 31.24
C GLY A 616 -9.86 -7.97 30.90
N PRO A 617 -9.24 -8.27 29.76
CA PRO A 617 -8.95 -9.62 29.33
C PRO A 617 -7.84 -10.23 30.18
N GLY A 618 -7.75 -11.55 30.22
CA GLY A 618 -6.65 -12.23 30.90
C GLY A 618 -6.57 -13.69 30.49
N ASN A 619 -5.61 -14.40 31.08
CA ASN A 619 -5.55 -15.85 30.92
C ASN A 619 -6.73 -16.53 31.63
N GLN A 620 -6.83 -17.86 31.48
CA GLN A 620 -7.91 -18.64 32.05
C GLN A 620 -8.03 -18.50 33.58
N PHE A 621 -6.93 -18.27 34.30
CA PHE A 621 -6.93 -18.05 35.76
C PHE A 621 -7.53 -16.70 36.14
N VAL A 622 -7.24 -15.64 35.37
CA VAL A 622 -7.85 -14.31 35.56
C VAL A 622 -9.35 -14.38 35.29
N THR A 623 -9.76 -15.04 34.20
CA THR A 623 -11.17 -15.20 33.85
C THR A 623 -11.93 -16.01 34.91
N ALA A 624 -11.35 -17.12 35.38
CA ALA A 624 -11.94 -17.91 36.46
C ALA A 624 -12.04 -17.11 37.78
N ALA A 625 -11.02 -16.33 38.13
CA ALA A 625 -11.07 -15.45 39.30
C ALA A 625 -12.19 -14.40 39.17
N LYS A 626 -12.34 -13.77 38.00
CA LYS A 626 -13.41 -12.80 37.70
C LYS A 626 -14.79 -13.43 37.84
N MET A 627 -14.99 -14.65 37.32
CA MET A 627 -16.24 -15.39 37.47
C MET A 627 -16.52 -15.75 38.93
N MET A 628 -15.48 -16.12 39.69
CA MET A 628 -15.60 -16.47 41.11
C MET A 628 -16.03 -15.26 41.95
N VAL A 629 -15.36 -14.11 41.79
CA VAL A 629 -15.69 -12.90 42.56
C VAL A 629 -17.04 -12.30 42.20
N GLN A 630 -17.50 -12.48 40.95
CA GLN A 630 -18.84 -12.05 40.54
C GLN A 630 -19.95 -12.83 41.26
N ASN A 631 -19.73 -14.13 41.49
CA ASN A 631 -20.70 -15.00 42.16
C ASN A 631 -20.61 -14.92 43.69
N ASP A 632 -19.53 -14.35 44.23
CA ASP A 632 -19.37 -14.15 45.66
C ASP A 632 -20.17 -12.91 46.13
N THR A 633 -21.26 -13.18 46.84
CA THR A 633 -22.15 -12.13 47.40
C THR A 633 -21.45 -11.24 48.42
N SER A 634 -20.31 -11.65 48.97
CA SER A 634 -19.52 -10.85 49.89
C SER A 634 -18.52 -9.92 49.20
N ALA A 635 -18.11 -10.21 47.96
CA ALA A 635 -17.26 -9.33 47.17
C ALA A 635 -18.06 -8.12 46.66
N LEU A 636 -19.35 -8.32 46.33
CA LEU A 636 -20.22 -7.30 45.72
C LEU A 636 -19.53 -6.60 44.53
N CYS A 637 -18.82 -7.39 43.71
CA CYS A 637 -18.05 -6.91 42.59
C CYS A 637 -18.62 -7.52 41.31
N SER A 638 -18.96 -6.68 40.34
CA SER A 638 -19.35 -7.14 39.02
C SER A 638 -18.14 -7.27 38.09
N ILE A 639 -18.33 -7.90 36.94
CA ILE A 639 -17.32 -7.95 35.87
C ILE A 639 -17.91 -7.49 34.54
N ASP A 640 -17.06 -7.20 33.58
CA ASP A 640 -17.45 -6.93 32.19
C ASP A 640 -18.03 -8.17 31.49
N MET A 641 -17.20 -9.18 31.25
CA MET A 641 -17.53 -10.43 30.59
C MET A 641 -16.47 -11.49 30.90
N PRO A 642 -16.82 -12.79 30.83
CA PRO A 642 -15.83 -13.86 30.79
C PRO A 642 -15.02 -13.75 29.48
N ALA A 643 -13.85 -13.13 29.55
CA ALA A 643 -12.97 -13.02 28.40
C ALA A 643 -12.35 -14.39 28.10
N GLY A 644 -12.59 -14.90 26.88
CA GLY A 644 -11.92 -16.09 26.35
C GLY A 644 -10.61 -15.73 25.62
N PRO A 645 -9.91 -16.74 25.07
CA PRO A 645 -8.84 -16.51 24.11
C PRO A 645 -9.32 -15.60 22.97
N SER A 646 -8.40 -14.83 22.37
CA SER A 646 -8.75 -14.00 21.21
C SER A 646 -9.20 -14.87 20.04
N GLU A 647 -10.24 -14.43 19.34
CA GLU A 647 -10.83 -15.10 18.19
C GLU A 647 -10.94 -14.13 17.02
N VAL A 648 -10.90 -14.65 15.80
CA VAL A 648 -11.19 -13.92 14.57
C VAL A 648 -11.93 -14.86 13.62
N LEU A 649 -12.96 -14.35 12.95
CA LEU A 649 -13.66 -15.02 11.87
C LEU A 649 -13.52 -14.15 10.63
N VAL A 650 -12.83 -14.66 9.61
CA VAL A 650 -12.62 -13.96 8.35
C VAL A 650 -13.61 -14.51 7.32
N ILE A 651 -14.48 -13.64 6.79
CA ILE A 651 -15.33 -13.97 5.64
C ILE A 651 -14.62 -13.45 4.40
N ALA A 652 -14.17 -14.35 3.55
CA ALA A 652 -13.47 -14.03 2.31
C ALA A 652 -14.29 -14.54 1.12
N ASP A 653 -14.52 -13.67 0.13
CA ASP A 653 -15.06 -14.05 -1.16
C ASP A 653 -13.94 -14.12 -2.21
N LYS A 654 -14.30 -14.31 -3.48
CA LYS A 654 -13.34 -14.44 -4.59
C LYS A 654 -12.53 -13.16 -4.87
N TYR A 655 -12.91 -12.01 -4.32
CA TYR A 655 -12.22 -10.74 -4.51
C TYR A 655 -11.24 -10.42 -3.37
N ALA A 656 -11.28 -11.19 -2.28
CA ALA A 656 -10.37 -11.01 -1.16
C ALA A 656 -8.95 -11.41 -1.56
N ASP A 657 -7.97 -10.57 -1.20
CA ASP A 657 -6.55 -10.87 -1.38
C ASP A 657 -6.14 -12.01 -0.42
N PRO A 658 -5.69 -13.18 -0.92
CA PRO A 658 -5.32 -14.31 -0.07
C PRO A 658 -4.19 -13.99 0.92
N ASP A 659 -3.28 -13.07 0.59
CA ASP A 659 -2.18 -12.69 1.48
C ASP A 659 -2.68 -11.87 2.66
N PHE A 660 -3.71 -11.03 2.45
CA PHE A 660 -4.36 -10.29 3.53
C PHE A 660 -5.20 -11.21 4.40
N VAL A 661 -5.97 -12.13 3.78
CA VAL A 661 -6.73 -13.15 4.53
C VAL A 661 -5.79 -14.01 5.39
N ALA A 662 -4.65 -14.43 4.84
CA ALA A 662 -3.66 -15.20 5.59
C ALA A 662 -3.03 -14.36 6.72
N SER A 663 -2.70 -13.09 6.45
CA SER A 663 -2.15 -12.18 7.46
C SER A 663 -3.15 -11.95 8.60
N ASP A 664 -4.43 -11.73 8.29
CA ASP A 664 -5.49 -11.54 9.30
C ASP A 664 -5.68 -12.78 10.20
N LEU A 665 -5.59 -13.98 9.63
CA LEU A 665 -5.60 -15.22 10.39
C LEU A 665 -4.35 -15.36 11.28
N LEU A 666 -3.16 -15.03 10.74
CA LEU A 666 -1.89 -15.12 11.47
C LEU A 666 -1.78 -14.11 12.62
N LEU A 667 -2.36 -12.92 12.46
CA LEU A 667 -2.37 -11.86 13.49
C LEU A 667 -2.91 -12.38 14.84
N LYS A 668 -3.87 -13.32 14.83
CA LYS A 668 -4.41 -13.93 16.06
C LYS A 668 -3.76 -15.26 16.44
N LEU A 669 -3.23 -16.03 15.49
CA LEU A 669 -2.47 -17.25 15.78
C LEU A 669 -1.19 -16.95 16.59
N ASN A 670 -0.49 -15.84 16.30
CA ASN A 670 0.72 -15.45 17.04
C ASN A 670 0.47 -15.02 18.50
N MET A 671 -0.76 -14.67 18.89
CA MET A 671 -1.09 -14.44 20.31
C MET A 671 -1.29 -15.76 21.08
N VAL A 672 -1.50 -16.89 20.38
CA VAL A 672 -1.69 -18.23 20.97
C VAL A 672 -0.37 -19.02 20.95
N LEU A 673 0.55 -18.69 20.04
CA LEU A 673 1.87 -19.31 19.88
C LEU A 673 2.97 -18.65 20.74
N ILE A 674 2.64 -18.18 21.95
CA ILE A 674 3.68 -17.87 22.94
C ILE A 674 4.10 -19.21 23.57
N PRO A 675 5.41 -19.57 23.58
CA PRO A 675 5.84 -20.88 24.05
C PRO A 675 5.37 -21.11 25.49
N ARG A 676 4.73 -22.26 25.74
CA ARG A 676 4.50 -22.76 27.10
C ARG A 676 5.81 -23.20 27.75
#